data_AF-A0A7W8KMG9-F1
#
_entry.id   AF-A0A7W8KMG9-F1
#
_cell.length_a   1.000
_cell.length_b   1.000
_cell.length_c   1.000
_cell.angle_alpha   90.00
_cell.angle_beta   90.00
_cell.angle_gamma   90.00
#
_symmetry.space_group_name_H-M   'P 1'
#
loop_
_entity.id
_entity.type
_entity.pdbx_description
1 polymer ?
#
loop_
_entity_poly.entity_id
_entity_poly.type
_entity_poly.pdbx_seq_one_letter_code
_entity_poly.pdbx_strand_id
1 'polypeptide(L)'
;MAHFNTNPTLHSAASLQSLQSYDSNSSSAAASSSAASEGSRKLHVTLDEFVAHQPSSRVNHRIIVGAGPRGTAQVTEDLLFMLEHKEDFDKLGQKPGYRMETTLIERKGKDWVARGNGWGPDQGVGTVNTSPEKAQFHKERISELLKKNRDILGAKYAEQNPIAHAALQTAFQAPEGTDENPTTGRASLTRTDQGKEEQEYFTALCELAHQTFPFLKINVITETSVDKIDVSDPENPRVLVRANGKSSPLVALAARGVVLNTGTTVKNPISDPEVQKHTFAEPMNQERLASFLDAKGLLDANGELKQGAKLLVGGTGLSLYDQLIALHGSMKLMEVDETAPFGYKLTEAAKEKYQGALTVVSFTPGKWISPRHTNSAEWTQEKKPLGTAEELHSMFLHEDGQEVYKTFADLAIASVAATLGLTPEQVHQNGLTTEALLKEQGDSTLKHMEKLAQATTLTGPAREQALKEATWTLEGARRQAYLPMILGYGATENPEATIARMNELAPLTFKGRAGYLMERAQPAGVTTAEVATGRGNREEMNVLTTLTNDITASPFRVHYFAVMLQQAGIVKYEPGSYNDFKAKPGDNQLEFKGREMDAPAKFDAFVVSPTFDRKAEPALTSLAGQVKSVHKDVADLPELTGNRLMLRPDSVNSQEGRLPIQDFGYNGAGAMLGRNKVGLVSYDVNNRDSAYDVSPGLTLRRMAQEHLFAAGLTGAFNVVEGMYDEEAEIDADAFRAEVSKFADAFESGQKKTAFVKSVEKAVKEDPAALKKGDTFAGLAHLFATSKLGVDAAAVVAKHMAADPDKFGVADDERMRAFVAAGVEYDGKKGSLPKFNPASQEKLFARFVDYPLHIHQAVYARAKAFAEETPAKTLRHTTPRR
;
A
#
# COMPACT_ATOMS: atom_id res chain seq x y z
N MET A 1 30.66 -5.40 -24.71
CA MET A 1 31.41 -6.37 -23.89
C MET A 1 31.81 -5.70 -22.59
N ALA A 2 31.15 -6.10 -21.51
CA ALA A 2 31.32 -5.84 -20.07
C ALA A 2 29.89 -5.88 -19.50
N HIS A 3 29.44 -7.09 -19.15
CA HIS A 3 28.11 -7.32 -18.60
C HIS A 3 28.06 -6.78 -17.17
N PHE A 4 27.40 -5.65 -16.95
CA PHE A 4 26.96 -5.24 -15.61
C PHE A 4 25.59 -5.88 -15.35
N ASN A 5 25.64 -7.11 -14.87
CA ASN A 5 24.49 -7.81 -14.31
C ASN A 5 24.56 -7.66 -12.79
N THR A 6 23.95 -6.62 -12.26
CA THR A 6 23.67 -6.47 -10.83
C THR A 6 22.31 -5.82 -10.71
N ASN A 7 21.32 -6.55 -10.19
CA ASN A 7 20.41 -5.90 -9.25
C ASN A 7 21.32 -5.40 -8.12
N PRO A 8 21.53 -4.09 -7.93
CA PRO A 8 22.30 -3.64 -6.79
C PRO A 8 21.38 -3.82 -5.58
N THR A 9 21.45 -4.98 -4.94
CA THR A 9 21.22 -5.00 -3.49
C THR A 9 22.27 -4.06 -2.93
N LEU A 10 21.85 -2.94 -2.35
CA LEU A 10 22.72 -1.94 -1.71
C LEU A 10 23.64 -2.56 -0.65
N HIS A 11 23.34 -3.79 -0.21
CA HIS A 11 23.94 -4.41 0.96
C HIS A 11 24.55 -5.78 0.63
N SER A 12 25.75 -6.02 1.16
CA SER A 12 26.18 -7.39 1.45
C SER A 12 25.32 -7.94 2.60
N ALA A 13 24.98 -9.25 2.56
CA ALA A 13 24.10 -9.89 3.54
C ALA A 13 24.77 -10.09 4.92
N ALA A 14 25.16 -9.00 5.58
CA ALA A 14 25.70 -9.01 6.93
C ALA A 14 24.55 -8.87 7.95
N SER A 15 24.28 -9.92 8.73
CA SER A 15 23.32 -9.85 9.85
C SER A 15 23.80 -8.88 10.95
N LEU A 16 22.89 -8.35 11.78
CA LEU A 16 23.25 -7.54 12.95
C LEU A 16 24.25 -8.24 13.89
N GLN A 17 24.17 -9.57 14.00
CA GLN A 17 25.16 -10.38 14.72
C GLN A 17 26.54 -10.37 14.04
N SER A 18 26.58 -10.39 12.70
CA SER A 18 27.84 -10.26 11.96
C SER A 18 28.44 -8.85 12.09
N LEU A 19 27.61 -7.80 12.13
CA LEU A 19 28.03 -6.42 12.39
C LEU A 19 28.57 -6.24 13.83
N GLN A 20 27.93 -6.89 14.81
CA GLN A 20 28.41 -6.92 16.21
C GLN A 20 29.72 -7.72 16.36
N SER A 21 29.95 -8.76 15.55
CA SER A 21 31.17 -9.56 15.62
C SER A 21 32.43 -8.82 15.14
N TYR A 22 32.26 -7.82 14.25
CA TYR A 22 33.35 -6.97 13.77
C TYR A 22 33.97 -6.08 14.86
N ASP A 23 33.19 -5.71 15.89
CA ASP A 23 33.64 -4.81 16.98
C ASP A 23 34.54 -5.49 18.02
N SER A 24 34.63 -6.83 18.02
CA SER A 24 35.47 -7.55 19.00
C SER A 24 36.97 -7.46 18.73
N ASN A 25 37.41 -6.88 17.59
CA ASN A 25 38.81 -6.85 17.17
C ASN A 25 39.46 -5.45 17.03
N SER A 26 38.80 -4.35 17.40
CA SER A 26 39.41 -3.01 17.31
C SER A 26 39.37 -2.22 18.63
N SER A 27 40.27 -2.56 19.55
CA SER A 27 40.56 -1.71 20.72
C SER A 27 41.69 -0.73 20.38
N SER A 28 41.37 0.52 20.04
CA SER A 28 42.35 1.62 20.16
C SER A 28 41.68 2.86 20.76
N ALA A 29 42.29 3.34 21.84
CA ALA A 29 41.80 4.36 22.74
C ALA A 29 41.60 5.74 22.08
N ALA A 30 40.44 6.36 22.30
CA ALA A 30 40.22 7.78 22.08
C ALA A 30 40.08 8.50 23.43
N ALA A 31 40.94 9.50 23.64
CA ALA A 31 41.06 10.27 24.87
C ALA A 31 39.86 11.21 25.10
N SER A 32 39.50 11.32 26.38
CA SER A 32 38.37 12.06 26.95
C SER A 32 38.45 13.58 26.81
N SER A 33 37.33 14.21 26.43
CA SER A 33 36.94 15.54 26.94
C SER A 33 35.57 15.43 27.63
N SER A 34 35.62 15.39 28.95
CA SER A 34 34.53 15.18 29.90
C SER A 34 33.65 16.41 30.10
N ALA A 35 32.33 16.17 30.18
CA ALA A 35 31.25 16.95 30.83
C ALA A 35 30.03 17.25 29.93
N ALA A 36 30.16 17.21 28.60
CA ALA A 36 29.02 17.33 27.67
C ALA A 36 28.55 15.97 27.08
N SER A 37 29.29 14.89 27.34
CA SER A 37 29.14 13.58 26.71
C SER A 37 28.29 12.56 27.49
N GLU A 38 28.01 12.80 28.78
CA GLU A 38 27.26 11.84 29.62
C GLU A 38 25.74 12.09 29.63
N GLY A 39 25.28 13.25 29.14
CA GLY A 39 23.89 13.70 29.26
C GLY A 39 22.86 13.15 28.27
N SER A 40 23.21 12.49 27.15
CA SER A 40 22.15 12.05 26.20
C SER A 40 22.50 10.85 25.31
N ARG A 41 22.79 9.69 25.91
CA ARG A 41 22.64 8.39 25.21
C ARG A 41 21.22 7.80 25.32
N LYS A 42 20.30 8.51 25.99
CA LYS A 42 18.90 8.08 26.08
C LYS A 42 18.23 8.28 24.72
N LEU A 43 17.70 7.20 24.14
CA LEU A 43 16.87 7.26 22.94
C LEU A 43 15.55 8.00 23.21
N HIS A 44 14.86 7.63 24.30
CA HIS A 44 13.62 8.27 24.70
C HIS A 44 13.89 9.42 25.68
N VAL A 45 13.36 10.60 25.36
CA VAL A 45 13.49 11.81 26.18
C VAL A 45 12.13 12.50 26.29
N THR A 46 11.85 13.11 27.45
CA THR A 46 10.67 13.96 27.59
C THR A 46 10.86 15.28 26.81
N LEU A 47 9.77 15.98 26.53
CA LEU A 47 9.86 17.30 25.89
C LEU A 47 10.69 18.27 26.73
N ASP A 48 10.52 18.28 28.06
CA ASP A 48 11.26 19.16 28.96
C ASP A 48 12.76 18.81 29.01
N GLU A 49 13.10 17.51 29.05
CA GLU A 49 14.49 17.04 28.97
C GLU A 49 15.15 17.47 27.65
N PHE A 50 14.42 17.38 26.53
CA PHE A 50 14.89 17.81 25.22
C PHE A 50 15.10 19.33 25.17
N VAL A 51 14.15 20.10 25.70
CA VAL A 51 14.21 21.57 25.71
C VAL A 51 15.38 22.09 26.52
N ALA A 52 15.67 21.46 27.67
CA ALA A 52 16.83 21.82 28.50
C ALA A 52 18.17 21.64 27.76
N HIS A 53 18.20 20.85 26.69
CA HIS A 53 19.40 20.51 25.92
C HIS A 53 19.27 20.82 24.42
N GLN A 54 18.42 21.79 24.04
CA GLN A 54 18.16 22.07 22.63
C GLN A 54 19.45 22.25 21.82
N PRO A 55 19.53 21.66 20.62
CA PRO A 55 20.68 21.84 19.76
C PRO A 55 20.88 23.31 19.39
N SER A 56 22.13 23.76 19.38
CA SER A 56 22.50 25.05 18.81
C SER A 56 22.17 25.11 17.32
N SER A 57 22.02 26.31 16.75
CA SER A 57 21.78 26.55 15.31
C SER A 57 22.83 25.98 14.33
N ARG A 58 23.91 25.39 14.85
CA ARG A 58 25.01 24.76 14.09
C ARG A 58 24.83 23.27 13.81
N VAL A 59 23.71 22.66 14.19
CA VAL A 59 23.42 21.23 13.98
C VAL A 59 22.59 21.04 12.71
N ASN A 60 22.88 19.98 11.95
CA ASN A 60 21.96 19.53 10.91
C ASN A 60 20.81 18.73 11.53
N HIS A 61 19.78 19.44 11.97
CA HIS A 61 18.67 18.85 12.73
C HIS A 61 17.48 18.54 11.82
N ARG A 62 17.18 17.24 11.67
CA ARG A 62 15.97 16.76 11.00
C ARG A 62 14.90 16.37 12.02
N ILE A 63 13.69 16.89 11.85
CA ILE A 63 12.53 16.51 12.67
C ILE A 63 11.61 15.60 11.84
N ILE A 64 11.26 14.44 12.39
CA ILE A 64 10.28 13.53 11.82
C ILE A 64 9.02 13.58 12.71
N VAL A 65 7.91 14.00 12.13
CA VAL A 65 6.61 14.01 12.79
C VAL A 65 5.95 12.66 12.58
N GLY A 66 5.80 11.88 13.66
CA GLY A 66 5.31 10.50 13.65
C GLY A 66 6.44 9.49 13.77
N ALA A 67 6.44 8.69 14.84
CA ALA A 67 7.43 7.63 15.07
C ALA A 67 6.85 6.22 14.84
N GLY A 68 5.79 6.11 14.02
CA GLY A 68 5.26 4.82 13.56
C GLY A 68 6.17 4.13 12.53
N PRO A 69 5.70 3.03 11.90
CA PRO A 69 6.53 2.18 11.04
C PRO A 69 7.23 2.93 9.91
N ARG A 70 6.58 3.94 9.31
CA ARG A 70 7.16 4.74 8.22
C ARG A 70 8.29 5.65 8.71
N GLY A 71 8.10 6.29 9.86
CA GLY A 71 9.12 7.17 10.46
C GLY A 71 10.34 6.39 10.91
N THR A 72 10.14 5.23 11.54
CA THR A 72 11.25 4.38 11.97
C THR A 72 11.90 3.65 10.80
N ALA A 73 11.19 3.23 9.76
CA ALA A 73 11.79 2.62 8.57
C ALA A 73 12.86 3.54 7.93
N GLN A 74 12.58 4.82 7.79
CA GLN A 74 13.53 5.80 7.27
C GLN A 74 14.77 5.94 8.16
N VAL A 75 14.59 5.98 9.48
CA VAL A 75 15.72 6.09 10.42
C VAL A 75 16.51 4.79 10.45
N THR A 76 15.87 3.64 10.48
CA THR A 76 16.53 2.33 10.40
C THR A 76 17.41 2.25 9.16
N GLU A 77 16.90 2.64 7.99
CA GLU A 77 17.67 2.66 6.75
C GLU A 77 18.87 3.62 6.83
N ASP A 78 18.69 4.82 7.41
CA ASP A 78 19.79 5.75 7.67
C ASP A 78 20.91 5.08 8.51
N LEU A 79 20.55 4.35 9.57
CA LEU A 79 21.51 3.71 10.46
C LEU A 79 22.22 2.52 9.80
N LEU A 80 21.49 1.70 9.05
CA LEU A 80 22.07 0.59 8.29
C LEU A 80 23.08 1.11 7.26
N PHE A 81 22.72 2.16 6.54
CA PHE A 81 23.62 2.81 5.58
C PHE A 81 24.87 3.37 6.27
N MET A 82 24.72 4.05 7.41
CA MET A 82 25.86 4.57 8.16
C MET A 82 26.80 3.46 8.64
N LEU A 83 26.26 2.36 9.15
CA LEU A 83 27.03 1.20 9.61
C LEU A 83 27.80 0.52 8.46
N GLU A 84 27.17 0.38 7.29
CA GLU A 84 27.83 -0.16 6.10
C GLU A 84 28.94 0.76 5.59
N HIS A 85 28.72 2.07 5.63
CA HIS A 85 29.69 3.09 5.20
C HIS A 85 30.49 3.70 6.36
N LYS A 86 30.74 2.91 7.42
CA LYS A 86 31.32 3.38 8.69
C LYS A 86 32.56 4.26 8.49
N GLU A 87 33.49 3.85 7.63
CA GLU A 87 34.73 4.60 7.39
C GLU A 87 34.50 6.01 6.85
N ASP A 88 33.48 6.21 6.01
CA ASP A 88 33.12 7.52 5.47
C ASP A 88 32.55 8.42 6.58
N PHE A 89 31.70 7.85 7.43
CA PHE A 89 31.05 8.55 8.53
C PHE A 89 32.01 8.84 9.70
N ASP A 90 32.99 7.97 9.96
CA ASP A 90 34.08 8.26 10.91
C ASP A 90 34.86 9.51 10.50
N LYS A 91 35.17 9.67 9.20
CA LYS A 91 35.84 10.87 8.66
C LYS A 91 34.98 12.12 8.81
N LEU A 92 33.67 12.02 8.59
CA LEU A 92 32.73 13.13 8.82
C LEU A 92 32.71 13.52 10.30
N GLY A 93 32.63 12.54 11.21
CA GLY A 93 32.61 12.73 12.66
C GLY A 93 33.85 13.40 13.23
N GLN A 94 35.00 13.27 12.56
CA GLN A 94 36.24 13.94 12.95
C GLN A 94 36.25 15.45 12.64
N LYS A 95 35.31 15.96 11.83
CA LYS A 95 35.27 17.39 11.48
C LYS A 95 34.84 18.22 12.71
N PRO A 96 35.60 19.25 13.11
CA PRO A 96 35.32 20.00 14.34
C PRO A 96 33.91 20.59 14.38
N GLY A 97 33.15 20.20 15.40
CA GLY A 97 31.80 20.71 15.65
C GLY A 97 30.69 20.12 14.76
N TYR A 98 31.00 19.15 13.88
CA TYR A 98 29.99 18.44 13.13
C TYR A 98 29.13 17.58 14.08
N ARG A 99 27.81 17.67 13.90
CA ARG A 99 26.81 16.90 14.64
C ARG A 99 25.63 16.62 13.73
N MET A 100 25.16 15.38 13.77
CA MET A 100 24.00 14.91 13.04
C MET A 100 22.89 14.61 14.04
N GLU A 101 21.70 15.19 13.86
CA GLU A 101 20.61 15.00 14.81
C GLU A 101 19.29 14.68 14.13
N THR A 102 18.61 13.66 14.65
CA THR A 102 17.24 13.30 14.27
C THR A 102 16.35 13.27 15.49
N THR A 103 15.24 13.97 15.42
CA THR A 103 14.20 13.92 16.45
C THR A 103 12.92 13.36 15.85
N LEU A 104 12.47 12.22 16.38
CA LEU A 104 11.15 11.66 16.10
C LEU A 104 10.16 12.13 17.17
N ILE A 105 8.99 12.59 16.75
CA ILE A 105 7.92 13.03 17.66
C ILE A 105 6.75 12.05 17.52
N GLU A 106 6.40 11.39 18.63
CA GLU A 106 5.28 10.46 18.73
C GLU A 106 4.19 11.03 19.64
N ARG A 107 2.96 11.06 19.14
CA ARG A 107 1.80 11.54 19.91
C ARG A 107 1.48 10.59 21.06
N LYS A 108 1.76 9.30 20.92
CA LYS A 108 1.45 8.30 21.93
C LYS A 108 2.68 7.93 22.78
N GLY A 109 2.49 7.03 23.74
CA GLY A 109 3.58 6.55 24.60
C GLY A 109 4.61 5.72 23.87
N LYS A 110 5.72 5.39 24.55
CA LYS A 110 6.86 4.64 24.00
C LYS A 110 6.50 3.34 23.27
N ASP A 111 5.47 2.62 23.73
CA ASP A 111 5.02 1.35 23.14
C ASP A 111 4.35 1.50 21.76
N TRP A 112 4.26 2.74 21.26
CA TRP A 112 3.78 3.06 19.92
C TRP A 112 4.89 3.39 18.92
N VAL A 113 6.13 3.52 19.39
CA VAL A 113 7.29 3.77 18.53
C VAL A 113 7.55 2.54 17.67
N ALA A 114 7.84 2.75 16.39
CA ALA A 114 7.86 1.77 15.29
C ALA A 114 6.51 1.07 14.99
N ARG A 115 5.50 1.27 15.85
CA ARG A 115 4.26 0.50 15.82
C ARG A 115 3.10 1.32 15.28
N GLY A 116 2.98 2.58 15.64
CA GLY A 116 1.90 3.47 15.23
C GLY A 116 0.50 2.88 15.49
N ASN A 117 -0.54 3.56 15.01
CA ASN A 117 -1.94 3.15 15.28
C ASN A 117 -2.26 1.71 14.87
N GLY A 118 -1.67 1.23 13.77
CA GLY A 118 -1.98 -0.07 13.17
C GLY A 118 -1.32 -1.28 13.83
N TRP A 119 -0.23 -1.12 14.59
CA TRP A 119 0.53 -2.22 15.18
C TRP A 119 0.83 -2.03 16.68
N GLY A 120 0.28 -0.97 17.27
CA GLY A 120 0.41 -0.67 18.69
C GLY A 120 -0.34 -1.64 19.60
N PRO A 121 -0.17 -1.48 20.93
CA PRO A 121 -0.73 -2.40 21.93
C PRO A 121 -2.27 -2.50 21.88
N ASP A 122 -2.94 -1.45 21.42
CA ASP A 122 -4.41 -1.42 21.35
C ASP A 122 -4.98 -2.32 20.24
N GLN A 123 -4.18 -2.96 19.39
CA GLN A 123 -4.71 -3.86 18.35
C GLN A 123 -4.97 -5.29 18.88
N GLY A 124 -4.47 -5.62 20.07
CA GLY A 124 -4.66 -6.94 20.69
C GLY A 124 -4.19 -8.08 19.78
N VAL A 125 -4.87 -9.23 19.83
CA VAL A 125 -4.61 -10.38 18.94
C VAL A 125 -5.60 -10.50 17.78
N GLY A 126 -6.60 -9.62 17.72
CA GLY A 126 -7.73 -9.76 16.79
C GLY A 126 -7.34 -9.59 15.32
N THR A 127 -6.24 -8.87 15.07
CA THR A 127 -5.83 -8.55 13.71
C THR A 127 -4.58 -9.30 13.29
N VAL A 128 -4.76 -10.24 12.36
CA VAL A 128 -3.64 -10.91 11.67
C VAL A 128 -3.03 -9.99 10.62
N ASN A 129 -1.70 -10.02 10.49
CA ASN A 129 -1.01 -9.09 9.62
C ASN A 129 -0.60 -9.69 8.28
N THR A 130 -0.39 -8.83 7.31
CA THR A 130 0.43 -9.09 6.15
C THR A 130 1.86 -8.60 6.39
N SER A 131 2.84 -9.51 6.48
CA SER A 131 4.26 -9.15 6.53
C SER A 131 4.67 -8.27 5.34
N PRO A 132 5.59 -7.31 5.53
CA PRO A 132 6.14 -6.54 4.46
C PRO A 132 7.18 -7.38 3.68
N GLU A 133 7.17 -7.28 2.37
CA GLU A 133 8.03 -8.05 1.47
C GLU A 133 9.38 -7.37 1.20
N LYS A 134 9.48 -6.06 1.46
CA LYS A 134 10.63 -5.22 1.03
C LYS A 134 11.55 -4.69 2.13
N ALA A 135 11.27 -5.00 3.40
CA ALA A 135 12.15 -4.57 4.50
C ALA A 135 13.44 -5.39 4.55
N GLN A 136 14.58 -4.72 4.76
CA GLN A 136 15.87 -5.39 4.87
C GLN A 136 15.92 -6.35 6.05
N PHE A 137 16.50 -7.53 5.81
CA PHE A 137 16.62 -8.64 6.77
C PHE A 137 15.29 -9.08 7.41
N HIS A 138 14.15 -8.64 6.87
CA HIS A 138 12.88 -8.80 7.57
C HIS A 138 12.37 -10.23 7.50
N LYS A 139 12.56 -10.92 6.36
CA LYS A 139 12.19 -12.33 6.24
C LYS A 139 13.00 -13.19 7.21
N GLU A 140 14.28 -12.90 7.35
CA GLU A 140 15.18 -13.58 8.27
C GLU A 140 14.75 -13.33 9.72
N ARG A 141 14.57 -12.06 10.12
CA ARG A 141 14.11 -11.67 11.46
C ARG A 141 12.78 -12.32 11.85
N ILE A 142 11.79 -12.28 10.95
CA ILE A 142 10.48 -12.86 11.21
C ILE A 142 10.54 -14.39 11.25
N SER A 143 11.34 -15.02 10.39
CA SER A 143 11.57 -16.48 10.43
C SER A 143 12.16 -16.91 11.77
N GLU A 144 13.17 -16.18 12.26
CA GLU A 144 13.77 -16.41 13.58
C GLU A 144 12.77 -16.18 14.72
N LEU A 145 11.99 -15.10 14.68
CA LEU A 145 10.95 -14.82 15.66
C LEU A 145 9.93 -15.97 15.73
N LEU A 146 9.46 -16.43 14.57
CA LEU A 146 8.49 -17.52 14.45
C LEU A 146 9.06 -18.81 15.02
N LYS A 147 10.29 -19.20 14.64
CA LYS A 147 10.94 -20.42 15.16
C LYS A 147 11.13 -20.36 16.67
N LYS A 148 11.65 -19.25 17.18
CA LYS A 148 11.97 -19.09 18.61
C LYS A 148 10.73 -19.07 19.50
N ASN A 149 9.62 -18.52 18.99
CA ASN A 149 8.42 -18.28 19.79
C ASN A 149 7.22 -19.12 19.35
N ARG A 150 7.42 -20.17 18.53
CA ARG A 150 6.34 -20.99 17.96
C ARG A 150 5.35 -21.46 19.02
N ASP A 151 5.82 -22.05 20.10
CA ASP A 151 4.96 -22.61 21.14
C ASP A 151 4.23 -21.53 21.94
N ILE A 152 4.92 -20.43 22.25
CA ILE A 152 4.38 -19.30 23.02
C ILE A 152 3.29 -18.59 22.20
N LEU A 153 3.58 -18.26 20.94
CA LEU A 153 2.63 -17.65 20.02
C LEU A 153 1.49 -18.62 19.72
N GLY A 154 1.80 -19.90 19.52
CA GLY A 154 0.84 -20.96 19.26
C GLY A 154 -0.20 -21.10 20.36
N ALA A 155 0.23 -21.16 21.63
CA ALA A 155 -0.66 -21.23 22.77
C ALA A 155 -1.53 -19.96 22.91
N LYS A 156 -0.91 -18.78 22.79
CA LYS A 156 -1.61 -17.48 22.83
C LYS A 156 -2.68 -17.39 21.74
N TYR A 157 -2.35 -17.79 20.52
CA TYR A 157 -3.27 -17.71 19.38
C TYR A 157 -4.35 -18.78 19.45
N ALA A 158 -4.05 -20.00 19.92
CA ALA A 158 -5.07 -21.04 20.06
C ALA A 158 -6.22 -20.59 20.96
N GLU A 159 -5.91 -19.86 22.03
CA GLU A 159 -6.89 -19.35 22.98
C GLU A 159 -7.64 -18.11 22.45
N GLN A 160 -6.93 -17.15 21.86
CA GLN A 160 -7.49 -15.82 21.60
C GLN A 160 -7.82 -15.55 20.12
N ASN A 161 -7.22 -16.29 19.19
CA ASN A 161 -7.44 -16.14 17.76
C ASN A 161 -7.12 -17.46 17.01
N PRO A 162 -8.06 -18.43 16.98
CA PRO A 162 -7.85 -19.71 16.30
C PRO A 162 -7.43 -19.61 14.83
N ILE A 163 -7.80 -18.53 14.12
CA ILE A 163 -7.37 -18.28 12.74
C ILE A 163 -5.86 -17.97 12.69
N ALA A 164 -5.37 -17.11 13.58
CA ALA A 164 -3.94 -16.81 13.70
C ALA A 164 -3.15 -18.06 14.09
N HIS A 165 -3.71 -18.93 14.94
CA HIS A 165 -3.10 -20.21 15.28
C HIS A 165 -2.95 -21.11 14.06
N ALA A 166 -4.04 -21.30 13.30
CA ALA A 166 -4.01 -22.10 12.08
C ALA A 166 -2.99 -21.56 11.06
N ALA A 167 -2.96 -20.25 10.83
CA ALA A 167 -1.99 -19.62 9.93
C ALA A 167 -0.54 -19.75 10.43
N LEU A 168 -0.31 -19.71 11.74
CA LEU A 168 1.00 -19.97 12.33
C LEU A 168 1.42 -21.42 12.10
N GLN A 169 0.53 -22.40 12.25
CA GLN A 169 0.90 -23.81 12.02
C GLN A 169 1.20 -24.08 10.53
N THR A 170 0.39 -23.56 9.61
CA THR A 170 0.62 -23.77 8.17
C THR A 170 1.90 -23.11 7.69
N ALA A 171 2.36 -22.05 8.36
CA ALA A 171 3.65 -21.44 8.05
C ALA A 171 4.83 -22.43 8.15
N PHE A 172 4.72 -23.47 8.97
CA PHE A 172 5.75 -24.50 9.15
C PHE A 172 5.46 -25.78 8.34
N GLN A 173 4.41 -25.78 7.52
CA GLN A 173 3.94 -26.97 6.82
C GLN A 173 3.86 -26.75 5.31
N ALA A 174 4.15 -27.80 4.54
CA ALA A 174 3.96 -27.77 3.11
C ALA A 174 2.46 -27.57 2.77
N PRO A 175 2.13 -26.86 1.67
CA PRO A 175 3.05 -26.32 0.68
C PRO A 175 3.60 -24.93 1.03
N GLU A 176 3.18 -24.32 2.14
CA GLU A 176 3.43 -22.92 2.46
C GLU A 176 4.84 -22.68 3.01
N GLY A 177 5.34 -23.57 3.87
CA GLY A 177 6.69 -23.50 4.43
C GLY A 177 7.19 -24.85 4.96
N THR A 178 8.27 -24.81 5.73
CA THR A 178 8.84 -25.98 6.44
C THR A 178 9.33 -25.56 7.83
N ASP A 179 9.77 -26.51 8.66
CA ASP A 179 10.33 -26.19 9.97
C ASP A 179 11.62 -25.34 9.87
N GLU A 180 12.45 -25.61 8.86
CA GLU A 180 13.69 -24.88 8.59
C GLU A 180 13.42 -23.56 7.88
N ASN A 181 12.40 -23.48 7.04
CA ASN A 181 12.07 -22.30 6.25
C ASN A 181 10.58 -22.01 6.38
N PRO A 182 10.13 -21.52 7.56
CA PRO A 182 8.74 -21.18 7.74
C PRO A 182 8.37 -20.03 6.81
N THR A 183 7.16 -20.07 6.29
CA THR A 183 6.64 -18.97 5.50
C THR A 183 6.51 -17.75 6.39
N THR A 184 7.28 -16.71 6.08
CA THR A 184 7.06 -15.37 6.66
C THR A 184 5.96 -14.62 5.92
N GLY A 185 5.30 -15.32 4.97
CA GLY A 185 4.13 -14.89 4.25
C GLY A 185 2.96 -14.53 5.17
N ARG A 186 2.04 -13.78 4.59
CA ARG A 186 1.03 -12.97 5.28
C ARG A 186 0.03 -13.83 6.08
N ALA A 187 -0.22 -13.45 7.35
CA ALA A 187 -1.16 -13.94 8.38
C ALA A 187 -0.61 -14.84 9.52
N SER A 188 0.66 -15.24 9.50
CA SER A 188 1.27 -16.08 10.57
C SER A 188 1.58 -15.34 11.88
N LEU A 189 1.48 -14.01 11.88
CA LEU A 189 1.67 -13.15 13.05
C LEU A 189 0.54 -12.11 13.16
N THR A 190 0.19 -11.75 14.39
CA THR A 190 -0.69 -10.60 14.65
C THR A 190 0.05 -9.27 14.41
N ARG A 191 -0.70 -8.20 14.12
CA ARG A 191 -0.11 -6.85 13.98
C ARG A 191 0.64 -6.42 15.25
N THR A 192 0.12 -6.75 16.43
CA THR A 192 0.73 -6.40 17.71
C THR A 192 2.08 -7.07 17.91
N ASP A 193 2.17 -8.38 17.65
CA ASP A 193 3.41 -9.15 17.85
C ASP A 193 4.49 -8.73 16.83
N GLN A 194 4.10 -8.49 15.59
CA GLN A 194 5.03 -7.94 14.61
C GLN A 194 5.47 -6.51 14.94
N GLY A 195 4.56 -5.66 15.42
CA GLY A 195 4.91 -4.32 15.85
C GLY A 195 5.94 -4.33 16.98
N LYS A 196 5.83 -5.27 17.92
CA LYS A 196 6.79 -5.45 19.01
C LYS A 196 8.19 -5.79 18.47
N GLU A 197 8.28 -6.73 17.53
CA GLU A 197 9.55 -7.08 16.89
C GLU A 197 10.21 -5.87 16.21
N GLU A 198 9.46 -5.08 15.45
CA GLU A 198 10.00 -3.89 14.76
C GLU A 198 10.46 -2.81 15.74
N GLN A 199 9.76 -2.65 16.87
CA GLN A 199 10.16 -1.73 17.94
C GLN A 199 11.47 -2.17 18.60
N GLU A 200 11.59 -3.46 18.92
CA GLU A 200 12.80 -4.03 19.50
C GLU A 200 13.99 -3.88 18.54
N TYR A 201 13.79 -4.17 17.25
CA TYR A 201 14.79 -3.99 16.21
C TYR A 201 15.25 -2.53 16.08
N PHE A 202 14.30 -1.59 15.98
CA PHE A 202 14.61 -0.16 15.90
C PHE A 202 15.41 0.33 17.11
N THR A 203 15.01 -0.10 18.30
CA THR A 203 15.67 0.28 19.56
C THR A 203 17.11 -0.24 19.60
N ALA A 204 17.31 -1.53 19.30
CA ALA A 204 18.63 -2.16 19.29
C ALA A 204 19.57 -1.51 18.27
N LEU A 205 19.05 -1.16 17.08
CA LEU A 205 19.84 -0.50 16.03
C LEU A 205 20.22 0.93 16.43
N CYS A 206 19.33 1.67 17.08
CA CYS A 206 19.63 3.00 17.62
C CYS A 206 20.71 2.93 18.71
N GLU A 207 20.63 1.96 19.61
CA GLU A 207 21.63 1.74 20.66
C GLU A 207 23.00 1.41 20.08
N LEU A 208 23.05 0.52 19.08
CA LEU A 208 24.28 0.21 18.35
C LEU A 208 24.86 1.48 17.70
N ALA A 209 24.04 2.22 16.95
CA ALA A 209 24.51 3.41 16.25
C ALA A 209 25.03 4.52 17.20
N HIS A 210 24.43 4.69 18.40
CA HIS A 210 24.94 5.63 19.41
C HIS A 210 26.29 5.21 19.99
N GLN A 211 26.57 3.90 20.04
CA GLN A 211 27.88 3.40 20.45
C GLN A 211 28.91 3.59 19.34
N THR A 212 28.53 3.34 18.09
CA THR A 212 29.42 3.40 16.92
C THR A 212 29.74 4.83 16.48
N PHE A 213 28.77 5.76 16.53
CA PHE A 213 28.89 7.12 15.97
C PHE A 213 28.67 8.21 17.04
N PRO A 214 29.72 8.68 17.74
CA PRO A 214 29.59 9.68 18.82
C PRO A 214 29.02 11.04 18.40
N PHE A 215 29.08 11.38 17.11
CA PHE A 215 28.54 12.64 16.56
C PHE A 215 27.05 12.56 16.18
N LEU A 216 26.47 11.35 16.19
CA LEU A 216 25.07 11.10 15.88
C LEU A 216 24.22 11.18 17.15
N LYS A 217 23.10 11.89 17.07
CA LYS A 217 22.09 11.93 18.12
C LYS A 217 20.72 11.59 17.54
N ILE A 218 20.03 10.66 18.17
CA ILE A 218 18.66 10.26 17.83
C ILE A 218 17.82 10.42 19.08
N ASN A 219 16.77 11.24 18.98
CA ASN A 219 15.83 11.47 20.06
C ASN A 219 14.45 10.98 19.65
N VAL A 220 13.74 10.33 20.56
CA VAL A 220 12.33 10.00 20.44
C VAL A 220 11.57 10.69 21.55
N ILE A 221 10.79 11.71 21.19
CA ILE A 221 9.92 12.44 22.10
C ILE A 221 8.52 11.84 22.00
N THR A 222 8.06 11.21 23.07
CA THR A 222 6.73 10.57 23.13
C THR A 222 5.71 11.48 23.80
N GLU A 223 4.44 11.10 23.72
CA GLU A 223 3.32 11.80 24.34
C GLU A 223 3.31 13.31 24.01
N THR A 224 3.68 13.64 22.77
CA THR A 224 3.88 15.01 22.32
C THR A 224 3.18 15.24 20.98
N SER A 225 2.35 16.26 20.89
CA SER A 225 1.71 16.68 19.64
C SER A 225 2.55 17.75 18.92
N VAL A 226 2.51 17.73 17.60
CA VAL A 226 2.91 18.86 16.76
C VAL A 226 1.66 19.67 16.46
N ASP A 227 1.55 20.86 17.03
CA ASP A 227 0.37 21.70 16.90
C ASP A 227 0.45 22.60 15.65
N LYS A 228 1.67 23.08 15.33
CA LYS A 228 1.90 23.98 14.20
C LYS A 228 3.29 23.78 13.60
N ILE A 229 3.40 23.92 12.29
CA ILE A 229 4.66 24.14 11.58
C ILE A 229 4.65 25.57 11.04
N ASP A 230 5.70 26.31 11.32
CA ASP A 230 5.89 27.70 10.89
C ASP A 230 7.01 27.77 9.86
N VAL A 231 6.67 28.23 8.65
CA VAL A 231 7.59 28.32 7.51
C VAL A 231 7.98 29.76 7.20
N SER A 232 7.79 30.68 8.15
CA SER A 232 8.21 32.09 8.00
C SER A 232 9.70 32.24 7.69
N ASP A 233 10.53 31.28 8.14
CA ASP A 233 11.89 31.06 7.66
C ASP A 233 11.87 29.79 6.77
N PRO A 234 11.87 29.95 5.43
CA PRO A 234 11.80 28.84 4.50
C PRO A 234 12.98 27.84 4.58
N GLU A 235 14.15 28.28 5.06
CA GLU A 235 15.34 27.43 5.17
C GLU A 235 15.40 26.71 6.52
N ASN A 236 14.74 27.26 7.54
CA ASN A 236 14.76 26.73 8.91
C ASN A 236 13.35 26.68 9.52
N PRO A 237 12.46 25.80 9.01
CA PRO A 237 11.11 25.68 9.55
C PRO A 237 11.10 25.41 11.05
N ARG A 238 10.15 26.02 11.75
CA ARG A 238 9.97 25.83 13.20
C ARG A 238 8.81 24.87 13.43
N VAL A 239 9.05 23.81 14.20
CA VAL A 239 8.04 22.84 14.61
C VAL A 239 7.60 23.17 16.03
N LEU A 240 6.34 23.59 16.18
CA LEU A 240 5.77 23.98 17.46
C LEU A 240 5.06 22.77 18.08
N VAL A 241 5.57 22.33 19.22
CA VAL A 241 5.21 21.07 19.88
C VAL A 241 4.66 21.31 21.27
N ARG A 242 3.87 20.36 21.76
CA ARG A 242 3.28 20.40 23.10
C ARG A 242 3.22 18.99 23.69
N ALA A 243 3.64 18.83 24.94
CA ALA A 243 3.38 17.60 25.68
C ALA A 243 1.87 17.41 25.89
N ASN A 244 1.37 16.20 25.71
CA ASN A 244 -0.05 15.87 25.88
C ASN A 244 -0.51 16.19 27.30
N GLY A 245 -1.54 17.02 27.44
CA GLY A 245 -2.06 17.49 28.72
C GLY A 245 -2.67 18.89 28.59
N LYS A 246 -3.67 19.22 29.41
CA LYS A 246 -4.51 20.44 29.22
C LYS A 246 -3.78 21.79 29.41
N SER A 247 -2.51 21.80 29.83
CA SER A 247 -1.82 23.03 30.24
C SER A 247 -0.33 23.12 29.87
N SER A 248 0.19 22.24 29.03
CA SER A 248 1.61 22.29 28.64
C SER A 248 1.88 23.49 27.70
N PRO A 249 2.97 24.25 27.90
CA PRO A 249 3.33 25.35 27.02
C PRO A 249 3.72 24.85 25.63
N LEU A 250 3.51 25.70 24.62
CA LEU A 250 3.96 25.43 23.26
C LEU A 250 5.46 25.74 23.15
N VAL A 251 6.23 24.77 22.65
CA VAL A 251 7.68 24.87 22.50
C VAL A 251 8.01 24.89 21.02
N ALA A 252 8.85 25.83 20.58
CA ALA A 252 9.35 25.86 19.21
C ALA A 252 10.67 25.08 19.09
N LEU A 253 10.72 24.12 18.17
CA LEU A 253 11.91 23.39 17.79
C LEU A 253 12.37 23.86 16.41
N ALA A 254 13.62 24.28 16.28
CA ALA A 254 14.19 24.63 14.97
C ALA A 254 14.58 23.36 14.22
N ALA A 255 14.25 23.27 12.93
CA ALA A 255 14.63 22.18 12.05
C ALA A 255 15.25 22.74 10.76
N ARG A 256 16.17 21.98 10.15
CA ARG A 256 16.61 22.20 8.77
C ARG A 256 15.83 21.37 7.76
N GLY A 257 15.12 20.36 8.25
CA GLY A 257 14.24 19.53 7.45
C GLY A 257 13.14 18.94 8.32
N VAL A 258 11.91 18.95 7.79
CA VAL A 258 10.75 18.35 8.44
C VAL A 258 10.22 17.23 7.55
N VAL A 259 10.01 16.04 8.12
CA VAL A 259 9.40 14.91 7.43
C VAL A 259 8.09 14.56 8.12
N LEU A 260 6.99 14.63 7.38
CA LEU A 260 5.67 14.33 7.89
C LEU A 260 5.35 12.87 7.64
N ASN A 261 5.63 12.03 8.63
CA ASN A 261 5.29 10.62 8.70
C ASN A 261 4.09 10.40 9.64
N THR A 262 3.12 11.30 9.59
CA THR A 262 1.96 11.33 10.50
C THR A 262 1.04 10.12 10.36
N GLY A 263 1.26 9.29 9.33
CA GLY A 263 0.52 8.07 9.06
C GLY A 263 -0.95 8.36 8.81
N THR A 264 -1.82 7.48 9.31
CA THR A 264 -3.27 7.68 9.29
C THR A 264 -3.79 8.20 10.61
N THR A 265 -4.25 9.44 10.57
CA THR A 265 -5.13 10.00 11.59
C THR A 265 -6.53 9.42 11.41
N VAL A 266 -7.11 8.94 12.51
CA VAL A 266 -8.41 8.26 12.51
C VAL A 266 -9.43 9.05 13.31
N LYS A 267 -10.72 8.88 12.97
CA LYS A 267 -11.85 9.43 13.73
C LYS A 267 -12.98 8.41 13.85
N ASN A 268 -13.90 8.65 14.79
CA ASN A 268 -15.15 7.93 14.85
C ASN A 268 -15.99 8.24 13.58
N PRO A 269 -16.45 7.22 12.82
CA PRO A 269 -17.27 7.45 11.63
C PRO A 269 -18.70 7.92 11.94
N ILE A 270 -19.15 7.80 13.20
CA ILE A 270 -20.46 8.28 13.63
C ILE A 270 -20.35 9.73 14.09
N SER A 271 -21.17 10.61 13.51
CA SER A 271 -21.23 12.03 13.91
C SER A 271 -22.29 12.32 14.96
N ASP A 272 -23.35 11.51 15.07
CA ASP A 272 -24.43 11.70 16.03
C ASP A 272 -23.99 11.29 17.45
N PRO A 273 -23.96 12.22 18.43
CA PRO A 273 -23.52 11.92 19.79
C PRO A 273 -24.36 10.87 20.52
N GLU A 274 -25.66 10.77 20.24
CA GLU A 274 -26.52 9.76 20.88
C GLU A 274 -26.20 8.38 20.31
N VAL A 275 -26.01 8.26 18.99
CA VAL A 275 -25.58 7.00 18.36
C VAL A 275 -24.17 6.59 18.82
N GLN A 276 -23.26 7.55 19.01
CA GLN A 276 -21.91 7.30 19.51
C GLN A 276 -21.92 6.59 20.88
N LYS A 277 -22.87 6.89 21.76
CA LYS A 277 -22.97 6.23 23.07
C LYS A 277 -23.18 4.72 22.95
N HIS A 278 -23.74 4.23 21.85
CA HIS A 278 -23.97 2.81 21.58
C HIS A 278 -22.99 2.23 20.57
N THR A 279 -21.93 2.98 20.23
CA THR A 279 -20.98 2.58 19.19
C THR A 279 -19.59 2.35 19.77
N PHE A 280 -19.04 1.16 19.54
CA PHE A 280 -17.61 0.92 19.71
C PHE A 280 -16.88 1.31 18.42
N ALA A 281 -16.09 2.39 18.49
CA ALA A 281 -15.31 2.93 17.36
C ALA A 281 -13.82 3.13 17.70
N GLU A 282 -13.29 2.19 18.48
CA GLU A 282 -11.89 2.14 18.94
C GLU A 282 -11.08 1.09 18.16
N PRO A 283 -9.74 1.00 18.35
CA PRO A 283 -8.98 -0.17 17.89
C PRO A 283 -9.63 -1.50 18.30
N MET A 284 -9.60 -2.50 17.41
CA MET A 284 -10.31 -3.78 17.55
C MET A 284 -9.65 -4.74 18.55
N ASN A 285 -9.58 -4.30 19.80
CA ASN A 285 -9.10 -5.06 20.94
C ASN A 285 -10.23 -5.86 21.58
N GLN A 286 -10.03 -7.17 21.78
CA GLN A 286 -11.03 -8.07 22.37
C GLN A 286 -11.44 -7.65 23.80
N GLU A 287 -10.49 -7.26 24.66
CA GLU A 287 -10.76 -6.88 26.05
C GLU A 287 -11.52 -5.56 26.13
N ARG A 288 -11.16 -4.57 25.31
CA ARG A 288 -11.88 -3.29 25.26
C ARG A 288 -13.29 -3.45 24.72
N LEU A 289 -13.45 -4.27 23.68
CA LEU A 289 -14.78 -4.57 23.15
C LEU A 289 -15.63 -5.31 24.18
N ALA A 290 -15.08 -6.31 24.87
CA ALA A 290 -15.76 -7.00 25.96
C ALA A 290 -16.17 -6.02 27.08
N SER A 291 -15.27 -5.12 27.49
CA SER A 291 -15.56 -4.10 28.50
C SER A 291 -16.68 -3.15 28.06
N PHE A 292 -16.70 -2.76 26.79
CA PHE A 292 -17.77 -1.95 26.21
C PHE A 292 -19.11 -2.70 26.22
N LEU A 293 -19.13 -3.98 25.83
CA LEU A 293 -20.34 -4.81 25.83
C LEU A 293 -20.85 -5.05 27.27
N ASP A 294 -19.95 -5.24 28.24
CA ASP A 294 -20.27 -5.39 29.66
C ASP A 294 -20.88 -4.11 30.24
N ALA A 295 -20.28 -2.95 29.94
CA ALA A 295 -20.81 -1.65 30.33
C ALA A 295 -22.21 -1.37 29.74
N LYS A 296 -22.58 -2.06 28.66
CA LYS A 296 -23.93 -2.04 28.06
C LYS A 296 -24.86 -3.12 28.63
N GLY A 297 -24.39 -3.94 29.56
CA GLY A 297 -25.14 -5.03 30.15
C GLY A 297 -25.45 -6.14 29.15
N LEU A 298 -24.62 -6.30 28.12
CA LEU A 298 -24.82 -7.28 27.04
C LEU A 298 -24.11 -8.60 27.28
N LEU A 299 -23.26 -8.70 28.31
CA LEU A 299 -22.57 -9.94 28.68
C LEU A 299 -23.27 -10.67 29.83
N ASP A 300 -23.25 -12.00 29.79
CA ASP A 300 -23.72 -12.90 30.84
C ASP A 300 -22.66 -13.11 31.93
N ALA A 301 -22.97 -13.98 32.91
CA ALA A 301 -22.08 -14.24 34.05
C ALA A 301 -20.73 -14.89 33.65
N ASN A 302 -20.64 -15.47 32.46
CA ASN A 302 -19.40 -16.05 31.92
C ASN A 302 -18.61 -15.03 31.08
N GLY A 303 -19.07 -13.78 30.99
CA GLY A 303 -18.48 -12.76 30.11
C GLY A 303 -18.79 -12.99 28.63
N GLU A 304 -19.79 -13.82 28.32
CA GLU A 304 -20.22 -14.07 26.95
C GLU A 304 -21.42 -13.21 26.56
N LEU A 305 -21.58 -12.90 25.28
CA LEU A 305 -22.74 -12.16 24.79
C LEU A 305 -24.03 -12.90 25.15
N LYS A 306 -25.02 -12.18 25.67
CA LYS A 306 -26.33 -12.74 26.02
C LYS A 306 -27.04 -13.27 24.78
N GLN A 307 -27.72 -14.40 24.94
CA GLN A 307 -28.59 -14.94 23.90
C GLN A 307 -29.67 -13.92 23.52
N GLY A 308 -29.87 -13.71 22.22
CA GLY A 308 -30.84 -12.75 21.68
C GLY A 308 -30.36 -11.31 21.57
N ALA A 309 -29.15 -10.98 22.06
CA ALA A 309 -28.53 -9.68 21.80
C ALA A 309 -28.26 -9.48 20.31
N LYS A 310 -28.45 -8.25 19.81
CA LYS A 310 -28.35 -7.88 18.40
C LYS A 310 -27.31 -6.79 18.20
N LEU A 311 -26.24 -7.09 17.48
CA LEU A 311 -25.15 -6.17 17.21
C LEU A 311 -25.12 -5.81 15.72
N LEU A 312 -24.86 -4.54 15.44
CA LEU A 312 -24.50 -4.05 14.11
C LEU A 312 -22.98 -4.13 13.95
N VAL A 313 -22.50 -4.45 12.74
CA VAL A 313 -21.07 -4.50 12.38
C VAL A 313 -20.85 -3.70 11.10
N GLY A 314 -19.82 -2.87 11.02
CA GLY A 314 -19.69 -1.85 9.98
C GLY A 314 -18.77 -2.23 8.81
N GLY A 315 -19.29 -2.11 7.59
CA GLY A 315 -18.58 -2.21 6.33
C GLY A 315 -18.38 -3.63 5.81
N THR A 316 -17.85 -3.75 4.59
CA THR A 316 -17.54 -5.05 3.93
C THR A 316 -16.07 -5.15 3.46
N GLY A 317 -15.21 -4.26 3.98
CA GLY A 317 -13.77 -4.22 3.70
C GLY A 317 -12.94 -5.07 4.68
N LEU A 318 -11.61 -4.93 4.63
CA LEU A 318 -10.70 -5.66 5.53
C LEU A 318 -11.00 -5.45 7.02
N SER A 319 -11.42 -4.23 7.39
CA SER A 319 -11.76 -3.87 8.77
C SER A 319 -12.94 -4.65 9.34
N LEU A 320 -13.79 -5.26 8.50
CA LEU A 320 -14.87 -6.14 8.96
C LEU A 320 -14.32 -7.35 9.71
N TYR A 321 -13.25 -7.97 9.19
CA TYR A 321 -12.67 -9.15 9.82
C TYR A 321 -12.03 -8.84 11.16
N ASP A 322 -11.41 -7.66 11.30
CA ASP A 322 -10.90 -7.18 12.59
C ASP A 322 -12.04 -7.11 13.62
N GLN A 323 -13.22 -6.63 13.21
CA GLN A 323 -14.42 -6.55 14.08
C GLN A 323 -14.95 -7.95 14.44
N LEU A 324 -15.08 -8.85 13.46
CA LEU A 324 -15.58 -10.21 13.67
C LEU A 324 -14.65 -11.04 14.57
N ILE A 325 -13.34 -10.91 14.40
CA ILE A 325 -12.35 -11.61 15.23
C ILE A 325 -12.29 -10.98 16.63
N ALA A 326 -12.46 -9.66 16.77
CA ALA A 326 -12.55 -9.04 18.09
C ALA A 326 -13.76 -9.54 18.88
N LEU A 327 -14.88 -9.83 18.21
CA LEU A 327 -16.08 -10.41 18.85
C LEU A 327 -15.86 -11.84 19.34
N HIS A 328 -14.86 -12.57 18.85
CA HIS A 328 -14.55 -13.92 19.33
C HIS A 328 -14.32 -13.97 20.85
N GLY A 329 -13.71 -12.93 21.45
CA GLY A 329 -13.45 -12.87 22.89
C GLY A 329 -14.72 -12.94 23.74
N SER A 330 -15.79 -12.29 23.29
CA SER A 330 -17.10 -12.24 23.99
C SER A 330 -18.14 -13.19 23.42
N MET A 331 -17.91 -13.83 22.28
CA MET A 331 -18.89 -14.74 21.67
C MET A 331 -18.39 -16.19 21.54
N LYS A 332 -17.11 -16.47 21.83
CA LYS A 332 -16.50 -17.81 21.71
C LYS A 332 -16.84 -18.51 20.38
N LEU A 333 -16.76 -17.72 19.30
CA LEU A 333 -17.23 -18.12 17.96
C LEU A 333 -16.48 -19.33 17.39
N MET A 334 -15.21 -19.52 17.74
CA MET A 334 -14.29 -20.43 17.04
C MET A 334 -13.56 -21.32 18.04
N GLU A 335 -13.09 -22.47 17.56
CA GLU A 335 -12.12 -23.32 18.25
C GLU A 335 -11.10 -23.87 17.24
N VAL A 336 -9.92 -24.23 17.74
CA VAL A 336 -8.89 -24.91 16.94
C VAL A 336 -9.39 -26.31 16.59
N ASP A 337 -9.25 -26.69 15.32
CA ASP A 337 -9.60 -28.02 14.83
C ASP A 337 -8.65 -28.39 13.69
N GLU A 338 -7.67 -29.25 13.99
CA GLU A 338 -6.66 -29.71 13.04
C GLU A 338 -7.24 -30.59 11.91
N THR A 339 -8.46 -31.12 12.09
CA THR A 339 -9.15 -31.91 11.06
C THR A 339 -9.96 -31.05 10.11
N ALA A 340 -10.28 -29.81 10.51
CA ALA A 340 -10.98 -28.86 9.66
C ALA A 340 -10.02 -28.36 8.55
N PRO A 341 -10.50 -28.15 7.30
CA PRO A 341 -9.64 -27.71 6.20
C PRO A 341 -8.84 -26.43 6.49
N PHE A 342 -9.38 -25.56 7.34
CA PHE A 342 -8.77 -24.26 7.68
C PHE A 342 -8.01 -24.27 9.01
N GLY A 343 -7.94 -25.39 9.73
CA GLY A 343 -7.30 -25.50 11.06
C GLY A 343 -8.14 -24.94 12.22
N TYR A 344 -9.38 -24.51 11.96
CA TYR A 344 -10.34 -24.04 12.94
C TYR A 344 -11.78 -24.28 12.44
N LYS A 345 -12.74 -24.24 13.36
CA LYS A 345 -14.18 -24.29 13.05
C LYS A 345 -14.99 -23.38 13.97
N LEU A 346 -16.27 -23.17 13.64
CA LEU A 346 -17.22 -22.58 14.57
C LEU A 346 -17.62 -23.57 15.65
N THR A 347 -17.73 -23.11 16.90
CA THR A 347 -18.21 -23.94 18.01
C THR A 347 -19.72 -24.23 17.84
N GLU A 348 -20.17 -25.44 18.19
CA GLU A 348 -21.60 -25.78 18.12
C GLU A 348 -22.44 -24.89 19.05
N ALA A 349 -21.91 -24.56 20.23
CA ALA A 349 -22.54 -23.65 21.18
C ALA A 349 -22.78 -22.25 20.55
N ALA A 350 -21.83 -21.72 19.79
CA ALA A 350 -22.01 -20.43 19.13
C ALA A 350 -23.08 -20.48 18.02
N LYS A 351 -23.13 -21.57 17.24
CA LYS A 351 -24.13 -21.78 16.18
C LYS A 351 -25.55 -21.81 16.73
N GLU A 352 -25.75 -22.37 17.92
CA GLU A 352 -27.05 -22.43 18.59
C GLU A 352 -27.40 -21.09 19.27
N LYS A 353 -26.45 -20.49 20.01
CA LYS A 353 -26.70 -19.31 20.85
C LYS A 353 -26.86 -18.01 20.05
N TYR A 354 -26.17 -17.84 18.91
CA TYR A 354 -26.00 -16.54 18.25
C TYR A 354 -26.65 -16.41 16.87
N GLN A 355 -27.65 -17.22 16.54
CA GLN A 355 -28.39 -17.08 15.28
C GLN A 355 -29.00 -15.67 15.15
N GLY A 356 -28.69 -14.99 14.05
CA GLY A 356 -29.14 -13.63 13.76
C GLY A 356 -28.59 -12.55 14.69
N ALA A 357 -27.57 -12.84 15.49
CA ALA A 357 -27.01 -11.89 16.45
C ALA A 357 -26.26 -10.74 15.77
N LEU A 358 -25.68 -10.96 14.59
CA LEU A 358 -24.85 -9.98 13.90
C LEU A 358 -25.50 -9.52 12.59
N THR A 359 -25.53 -8.19 12.39
CA THR A 359 -25.99 -7.57 11.14
C THR A 359 -24.89 -6.67 10.58
N VAL A 360 -24.32 -7.06 9.44
CA VAL A 360 -23.31 -6.30 8.72
C VAL A 360 -23.99 -5.20 7.90
N VAL A 361 -23.60 -3.95 8.12
CA VAL A 361 -24.16 -2.78 7.43
C VAL A 361 -23.12 -2.17 6.49
N SER A 362 -23.48 -2.04 5.20
CA SER A 362 -22.67 -1.30 4.21
C SER A 362 -23.56 -0.60 3.20
N PHE A 363 -23.10 0.52 2.66
CA PHE A 363 -23.91 1.35 1.77
C PHE A 363 -24.11 0.76 0.38
N THR A 364 -23.15 -0.04 -0.09
CA THR A 364 -23.12 -0.54 -1.47
C THR A 364 -23.41 -2.04 -1.48
N PRO A 365 -24.61 -2.47 -1.91
CA PRO A 365 -24.91 -3.90 -2.08
C PRO A 365 -24.05 -4.53 -3.17
N GLY A 366 -23.89 -5.86 -3.09
CA GLY A 366 -23.10 -6.62 -4.06
C GLY A 366 -21.59 -6.39 -3.93
N LYS A 367 -21.12 -5.96 -2.76
CA LYS A 367 -19.68 -5.74 -2.50
C LYS A 367 -19.22 -6.41 -1.21
N TRP A 368 -18.20 -7.23 -1.35
CA TRP A 368 -17.47 -7.85 -0.26
C TRP A 368 -15.99 -7.96 -0.64
N ILE A 369 -15.08 -7.67 0.29
CA ILE A 369 -13.64 -7.79 0.01
C ILE A 369 -13.30 -9.24 -0.36
N SER A 370 -12.63 -9.42 -1.49
CA SER A 370 -12.29 -10.75 -2.03
C SER A 370 -11.31 -11.52 -1.12
N PRO A 371 -11.35 -12.87 -1.11
CA PRO A 371 -10.28 -13.68 -0.55
C PRO A 371 -9.03 -13.59 -1.42
N ARG A 372 -7.86 -13.71 -0.80
CA ARG A 372 -6.56 -13.67 -1.47
C ARG A 372 -6.03 -15.08 -1.69
N HIS A 373 -6.13 -15.61 -2.90
CA HIS A 373 -5.64 -16.95 -3.27
C HIS A 373 -4.19 -17.00 -3.77
N THR A 374 -3.54 -15.84 -3.95
CA THR A 374 -2.12 -15.78 -4.33
C THR A 374 -1.47 -14.51 -3.78
N ASN A 375 -0.18 -14.57 -3.46
CA ASN A 375 0.63 -13.39 -3.15
C ASN A 375 1.53 -13.01 -4.34
N SER A 376 1.63 -13.85 -5.37
CA SER A 376 2.49 -13.61 -6.52
C SER A 376 1.82 -12.67 -7.52
N ALA A 377 2.63 -11.79 -8.13
CA ALA A 377 2.25 -11.01 -9.30
C ALA A 377 2.52 -11.76 -10.61
N GLU A 378 3.16 -12.93 -10.54
CA GLU A 378 3.39 -13.82 -11.68
C GLU A 378 2.06 -14.36 -12.21
N TRP A 379 1.89 -14.30 -13.52
CA TRP A 379 0.76 -14.88 -14.21
C TRP A 379 0.95 -16.39 -14.36
N THR A 380 0.31 -17.16 -13.49
CA THR A 380 0.41 -18.63 -13.46
C THR A 380 -0.82 -19.32 -14.01
N GLN A 381 -1.66 -18.60 -14.75
CA GLN A 381 -2.92 -19.09 -15.30
C GLN A 381 -2.71 -19.95 -16.55
N GLU A 382 -3.71 -20.77 -16.89
CA GLU A 382 -3.66 -21.71 -18.02
C GLU A 382 -3.36 -21.03 -19.36
N LYS A 383 -4.00 -19.88 -19.62
CA LYS A 383 -3.81 -19.12 -20.87
C LYS A 383 -2.93 -17.91 -20.65
N LYS A 384 -2.17 -17.54 -21.68
CA LYS A 384 -1.37 -16.31 -21.67
C LYS A 384 -2.24 -15.05 -21.52
N PRO A 385 -1.73 -14.00 -20.85
CA PRO A 385 -2.44 -12.73 -20.75
C PRO A 385 -2.57 -12.07 -22.13
N LEU A 386 -3.66 -11.32 -22.34
CA LEU A 386 -3.95 -10.67 -23.63
C LEU A 386 -3.16 -9.37 -23.83
N GLY A 387 -2.93 -8.63 -22.75
CA GLY A 387 -2.15 -7.39 -22.74
C GLY A 387 -0.67 -7.63 -22.45
N THR A 388 0.20 -6.81 -23.04
CA THR A 388 1.66 -6.84 -22.81
C THR A 388 2.14 -5.67 -21.94
N ALA A 389 3.38 -5.77 -21.44
CA ALA A 389 4.02 -4.71 -20.67
C ALA A 389 4.19 -3.41 -21.49
N GLU A 390 4.53 -3.53 -22.77
CA GLU A 390 4.68 -2.41 -23.70
C GLU A 390 3.35 -1.75 -24.01
N GLU A 391 2.28 -2.54 -24.15
CA GLU A 391 0.93 -2.02 -24.31
C GLU A 391 0.54 -1.21 -23.06
N LEU A 392 0.72 -1.75 -21.85
CA LEU A 392 0.47 -0.99 -20.62
C LEU A 392 1.29 0.31 -20.55
N HIS A 393 2.60 0.21 -20.79
CA HIS A 393 3.49 1.37 -20.72
C HIS A 393 3.10 2.43 -21.76
N SER A 394 2.71 2.02 -22.96
CA SER A 394 2.20 2.94 -23.99
C SER A 394 0.91 3.65 -23.56
N MET A 395 0.00 2.96 -22.86
CA MET A 395 -1.22 3.56 -22.30
C MET A 395 -0.91 4.56 -21.18
N PHE A 396 0.12 4.27 -20.38
CA PHE A 396 0.62 5.20 -19.37
C PHE A 396 1.25 6.44 -20.02
N LEU A 397 2.03 6.28 -21.09
CA LEU A 397 2.67 7.38 -21.81
C LEU A 397 1.67 8.29 -22.54
N HIS A 398 0.47 7.80 -22.88
CA HIS A 398 -0.55 8.56 -23.59
C HIS A 398 -1.24 9.61 -22.70
N GLU A 399 -1.29 10.87 -23.16
CA GLU A 399 -2.01 11.99 -22.52
C GLU A 399 -1.78 12.14 -21.01
N ASP A 400 -2.77 11.80 -20.18
CA ASP A 400 -2.75 11.82 -18.71
C ASP A 400 -2.69 10.41 -18.10
N GLY A 401 -2.56 9.37 -18.93
CA GLY A 401 -2.54 7.96 -18.53
C GLY A 401 -3.93 7.33 -18.39
N GLN A 402 -5.00 8.00 -18.85
CA GLN A 402 -6.38 7.52 -18.71
C GLN A 402 -6.62 6.13 -19.34
N GLU A 403 -5.87 5.81 -20.39
CA GLU A 403 -6.01 4.55 -21.13
C GLU A 403 -5.53 3.33 -20.33
N VAL A 404 -4.76 3.53 -19.25
CA VAL A 404 -4.49 2.47 -18.27
C VAL A 404 -5.82 1.95 -17.70
N TYR A 405 -6.70 2.86 -17.29
CA TYR A 405 -7.97 2.54 -16.64
C TYR A 405 -9.10 2.20 -17.63
N LYS A 406 -9.02 2.70 -18.86
CA LYS A 406 -10.05 2.49 -19.89
C LYS A 406 -9.75 1.32 -20.81
N THR A 407 -8.51 1.17 -21.24
CA THR A 407 -8.12 0.21 -22.29
C THR A 407 -7.38 -0.97 -21.68
N PHE A 408 -6.34 -0.73 -20.88
CA PHE A 408 -5.59 -1.84 -20.29
C PHE A 408 -6.39 -2.61 -19.23
N ALA A 409 -7.23 -1.92 -18.45
CA ALA A 409 -8.14 -2.57 -17.51
C ALA A 409 -9.05 -3.60 -18.21
N ASP A 410 -9.59 -3.27 -19.38
CA ASP A 410 -10.43 -4.18 -20.16
C ASP A 410 -9.64 -5.39 -20.67
N LEU A 411 -8.38 -5.20 -21.09
CA LEU A 411 -7.49 -6.32 -21.45
C LEU A 411 -7.18 -7.21 -20.25
N ALA A 412 -6.98 -6.63 -19.06
CA ALA A 412 -6.76 -7.37 -17.83
C ALA A 412 -7.99 -8.22 -17.48
N ILE A 413 -9.19 -7.63 -17.52
CA ILE A 413 -10.46 -8.33 -17.31
C ILE A 413 -10.66 -9.44 -18.34
N ALA A 414 -10.42 -9.14 -19.62
CA ALA A 414 -10.56 -10.11 -20.70
C ALA A 414 -9.55 -11.27 -20.60
N SER A 415 -8.36 -11.02 -20.03
CA SER A 415 -7.38 -12.08 -19.75
C SER A 415 -7.89 -13.05 -18.69
N VAL A 416 -8.49 -12.53 -17.62
CA VAL A 416 -9.16 -13.34 -16.58
C VAL A 416 -10.34 -14.12 -17.17
N ALA A 417 -11.20 -13.44 -17.92
CA ALA A 417 -12.36 -14.05 -18.57
C ALA A 417 -11.94 -15.20 -19.52
N ALA A 418 -10.92 -14.96 -20.35
CA ALA A 418 -10.42 -15.94 -21.29
C ALA A 418 -9.82 -17.16 -20.60
N THR A 419 -9.06 -16.99 -19.51
CA THR A 419 -8.43 -18.13 -18.82
C THR A 419 -9.40 -18.95 -18.00
N LEU A 420 -10.49 -18.36 -17.48
CA LEU A 420 -11.46 -19.06 -16.64
C LEU A 420 -12.72 -19.51 -17.40
N GLY A 421 -12.82 -19.23 -18.70
CA GLY A 421 -14.01 -19.56 -19.49
C GLY A 421 -15.24 -18.75 -19.06
N LEU A 422 -15.03 -17.48 -18.72
CA LEU A 422 -16.06 -16.53 -18.29
C LEU A 422 -16.24 -15.43 -19.35
N THR A 423 -17.32 -14.67 -19.24
CA THR A 423 -17.47 -13.37 -19.91
C THR A 423 -16.85 -12.24 -19.06
N PRO A 424 -16.47 -11.10 -19.65
CA PRO A 424 -16.01 -9.94 -18.89
C PRO A 424 -16.99 -9.48 -17.79
N GLU A 425 -18.30 -9.55 -18.06
CA GLU A 425 -19.33 -9.21 -17.08
C GLU A 425 -19.35 -10.16 -15.87
N GLN A 426 -19.12 -11.45 -16.08
CA GLN A 426 -18.99 -12.45 -15.01
C GLN A 426 -17.73 -12.21 -14.15
N VAL A 427 -16.64 -11.71 -14.74
CA VAL A 427 -15.42 -11.36 -13.97
C VAL A 427 -15.68 -10.24 -12.97
N HIS A 428 -16.54 -9.28 -13.31
CA HIS A 428 -16.94 -8.21 -12.40
C HIS A 428 -17.87 -8.65 -11.28
N GLN A 429 -18.53 -9.81 -11.43
CA GLN A 429 -19.56 -10.30 -10.50
C GLN A 429 -20.69 -9.27 -10.29
N ASN A 430 -20.97 -8.47 -11.33
CA ASN A 430 -22.02 -7.46 -11.29
C ASN A 430 -23.40 -8.13 -11.17
N GLY A 431 -24.27 -7.59 -10.30
CA GLY A 431 -25.65 -8.05 -10.14
C GLY A 431 -25.84 -9.14 -9.08
N LEU A 432 -24.77 -9.67 -8.47
CA LEU A 432 -24.90 -10.53 -7.29
C LEU A 432 -25.36 -9.72 -6.07
N THR A 433 -26.21 -10.33 -5.24
CA THR A 433 -26.41 -9.82 -3.87
C THR A 433 -25.14 -10.03 -3.06
N THR A 434 -24.99 -9.29 -1.95
CA THR A 434 -23.81 -9.42 -1.09
C THR A 434 -23.64 -10.85 -0.55
N GLU A 435 -24.74 -11.50 -0.20
CA GLU A 435 -24.77 -12.88 0.28
C GLU A 435 -24.41 -13.88 -0.81
N ALA A 436 -24.91 -13.68 -2.04
CA ALA A 436 -24.57 -14.52 -3.17
C ALA A 436 -23.07 -14.40 -3.52
N LEU A 437 -22.54 -13.18 -3.52
CA LEU A 437 -21.12 -12.91 -3.71
C LEU A 437 -20.26 -13.60 -2.64
N LEU A 438 -20.62 -13.45 -1.35
CA LEU A 438 -19.88 -14.06 -0.25
C LEU A 438 -19.88 -15.60 -0.36
N LYS A 439 -21.01 -16.18 -0.77
CA LYS A 439 -21.10 -17.63 -1.02
C LYS A 439 -20.19 -18.06 -2.17
N GLU A 440 -20.23 -17.37 -3.32
CA GLU A 440 -19.36 -17.70 -4.46
C GLU A 440 -17.87 -17.61 -4.11
N GLN A 441 -17.48 -16.58 -3.35
CA GLN A 441 -16.11 -16.43 -2.85
C GLN A 441 -15.73 -17.60 -1.91
N GLY A 442 -16.66 -18.06 -1.06
CA GLY A 442 -16.48 -19.23 -0.22
C GLY A 442 -16.28 -20.53 -1.01
N ASP A 443 -17.10 -20.75 -2.05
CA ASP A 443 -16.98 -21.90 -2.94
C ASP A 443 -15.64 -21.88 -3.71
N SER A 444 -15.20 -20.70 -4.15
CA SER A 444 -13.88 -20.50 -4.78
C SER A 444 -12.74 -20.79 -3.81
N THR A 445 -12.86 -20.38 -2.54
CA THR A 445 -11.86 -20.63 -1.49
C THR A 445 -11.72 -22.12 -1.18
N LEU A 446 -12.83 -22.87 -1.17
CA LEU A 446 -12.78 -24.32 -0.98
C LEU A 446 -12.04 -25.03 -2.11
N LYS A 447 -12.25 -24.62 -3.38
CA LYS A 447 -11.50 -25.16 -4.53
C LYS A 447 -10.01 -24.85 -4.43
N HIS A 448 -9.67 -23.63 -4.02
CA HIS A 448 -8.28 -23.24 -3.76
C HIS A 448 -7.63 -24.16 -2.72
N MET A 449 -8.33 -24.40 -1.61
CA MET A 449 -7.86 -25.27 -0.52
C MET A 449 -7.71 -26.72 -0.91
N GLU A 450 -8.65 -27.27 -1.68
CA GLU A 450 -8.56 -28.63 -2.20
C GLU A 450 -7.29 -28.83 -3.03
N LYS A 451 -6.95 -27.86 -3.89
CA LYS A 451 -5.73 -27.89 -4.69
C LYS A 451 -4.45 -27.72 -3.88
N LEU A 452 -4.46 -26.88 -2.85
CA LEU A 452 -3.33 -26.79 -1.91
C LEU A 452 -3.13 -28.11 -1.16
N ALA A 453 -4.21 -28.73 -0.67
CA ALA A 453 -4.17 -30.03 -0.02
C ALA A 453 -3.64 -31.11 -0.98
N GLN A 454 -4.09 -31.12 -2.24
CA GLN A 454 -3.56 -32.01 -3.27
C GLN A 454 -2.03 -31.84 -3.41
N ALA A 455 -1.53 -30.60 -3.48
CA ALA A 455 -0.11 -30.31 -3.62
C ALA A 455 0.76 -30.84 -2.47
N THR A 456 0.21 -31.02 -1.26
CA THR A 456 0.97 -31.61 -0.12
C THR A 456 1.36 -33.06 -0.33
N THR A 457 0.60 -33.81 -1.14
CA THR A 457 0.80 -35.23 -1.39
C THR A 457 1.63 -35.51 -2.65
N LEU A 458 1.99 -34.45 -3.39
CA LEU A 458 2.70 -34.53 -4.67
C LEU A 458 4.15 -34.06 -4.52
N THR A 459 5.00 -34.41 -5.48
CA THR A 459 6.40 -33.96 -5.58
C THR A 459 6.76 -33.55 -7.02
N GLY A 460 7.82 -32.75 -7.18
CA GLY A 460 8.34 -32.37 -8.50
C GLY A 460 7.33 -31.57 -9.36
N PRO A 461 7.33 -31.76 -10.70
CA PRO A 461 6.48 -30.99 -11.62
C PRO A 461 4.97 -31.12 -11.34
N ALA A 462 4.51 -32.27 -10.83
CA ALA A 462 3.10 -32.47 -10.49
C ALA A 462 2.68 -31.58 -9.31
N ARG A 463 3.55 -31.41 -8.31
CA ARG A 463 3.33 -30.49 -7.20
C ARG A 463 3.29 -29.04 -7.70
N GLU A 464 4.24 -28.64 -8.54
CA GLU A 464 4.29 -27.29 -9.10
C GLU A 464 3.02 -26.96 -9.90
N GLN A 465 2.55 -27.91 -10.70
CA GLN A 465 1.30 -27.77 -11.45
C GLN A 465 0.09 -27.63 -10.51
N ALA A 466 -0.02 -28.45 -9.46
CA ALA A 466 -1.10 -28.32 -8.48
C ALA A 466 -1.09 -26.96 -7.75
N LEU A 467 0.10 -26.40 -7.47
CA LEU A 467 0.23 -25.06 -6.90
C LEU A 467 -0.22 -23.95 -7.86
N LYS A 468 0.06 -24.10 -9.16
CA LYS A 468 -0.47 -23.18 -10.18
C LYS A 468 -1.99 -23.28 -10.23
N GLU A 469 -2.53 -24.50 -10.32
CA GLU A 469 -3.97 -24.78 -10.35
C GLU A 469 -4.72 -24.25 -9.12
N ALA A 470 -4.09 -24.24 -7.95
CA ALA A 470 -4.68 -23.61 -6.76
C ALA A 470 -5.03 -22.13 -6.99
N THR A 471 -4.29 -21.44 -7.86
CA THR A 471 -4.53 -20.03 -8.20
C THR A 471 -5.45 -19.84 -9.41
N TRP A 472 -5.92 -20.91 -10.05
CA TRP A 472 -6.87 -20.88 -11.18
C TRP A 472 -8.30 -20.66 -10.70
N THR A 473 -8.46 -19.60 -9.92
CA THR A 473 -9.71 -19.10 -9.35
C THR A 473 -9.94 -17.69 -9.84
N LEU A 474 -11.17 -17.19 -9.76
CA LEU A 474 -11.49 -15.81 -10.15
C LEU A 474 -10.63 -14.80 -9.39
N GLU A 475 -10.47 -14.99 -8.08
CA GLU A 475 -9.69 -14.10 -7.22
C GLU A 475 -8.18 -14.19 -7.49
N GLY A 476 -7.67 -15.40 -7.73
CA GLY A 476 -6.26 -15.61 -8.08
C GLY A 476 -5.90 -14.93 -9.41
N ALA A 477 -6.72 -15.17 -10.44
CA ALA A 477 -6.52 -14.58 -11.76
C ALA A 477 -6.69 -13.05 -11.76
N ARG A 478 -7.71 -12.50 -11.10
CA ARG A 478 -7.89 -11.05 -10.96
C ARG A 478 -6.68 -10.40 -10.31
N ARG A 479 -6.18 -10.96 -9.21
CA ARG A 479 -5.00 -10.42 -8.54
C ARG A 479 -3.77 -10.44 -9.44
N GLN A 480 -3.51 -11.55 -10.14
CA GLN A 480 -2.39 -11.68 -11.08
C GLN A 480 -2.52 -10.78 -12.33
N ALA A 481 -3.74 -10.31 -12.65
CA ALA A 481 -3.93 -9.30 -13.67
C ALA A 481 -3.72 -7.87 -13.13
N TYR A 482 -4.31 -7.56 -11.98
CA TYR A 482 -4.43 -6.20 -11.47
C TYR A 482 -3.19 -5.72 -10.72
N LEU A 483 -2.55 -6.59 -9.93
CA LEU A 483 -1.35 -6.22 -9.19
C LEU A 483 -0.22 -5.75 -10.13
N PRO A 484 0.21 -6.52 -11.14
CA PRO A 484 1.28 -6.07 -12.02
C PRO A 484 0.86 -4.91 -12.95
N MET A 485 -0.44 -4.75 -13.22
CA MET A 485 -0.98 -3.55 -13.88
C MET A 485 -0.71 -2.30 -13.03
N ILE A 486 -1.10 -2.31 -11.75
CA ILE A 486 -0.85 -1.16 -10.84
C ILE A 486 0.65 -0.96 -10.61
N LEU A 487 1.46 -2.01 -10.61
CA LEU A 487 2.93 -1.87 -10.50
C LEU A 487 3.60 -1.45 -11.82
N GLY A 488 2.83 -1.28 -12.89
CA GLY A 488 3.25 -0.66 -14.16
C GLY A 488 3.89 -1.59 -15.18
N TYR A 489 3.95 -2.90 -14.95
CA TYR A 489 4.62 -3.85 -15.85
C TYR A 489 3.72 -4.90 -16.49
N GLY A 490 2.42 -4.90 -16.16
CA GLY A 490 1.40 -5.74 -16.80
C GLY A 490 1.53 -7.23 -16.47
N ALA A 491 0.45 -7.99 -16.71
CA ALA A 491 0.42 -9.43 -16.43
C ALA A 491 1.53 -10.16 -17.21
N THR A 492 2.34 -10.95 -16.50
CA THR A 492 3.49 -11.66 -17.07
C THR A 492 3.84 -12.92 -16.30
N GLU A 493 4.26 -13.96 -17.01
CA GLU A 493 4.77 -15.23 -16.45
C GLU A 493 6.12 -15.06 -15.76
N ASN A 494 6.84 -13.95 -15.98
CA ASN A 494 8.10 -13.68 -15.30
C ASN A 494 8.29 -12.16 -15.08
N PRO A 495 7.88 -11.64 -13.91
CA PRO A 495 8.00 -10.21 -13.59
C PRO A 495 9.42 -9.68 -13.71
N GLU A 496 10.43 -10.41 -13.22
CA GLU A 496 11.82 -9.96 -13.23
C GLU A 496 12.36 -9.81 -14.67
N ALA A 497 12.14 -10.82 -15.52
CA ALA A 497 12.55 -10.77 -16.92
C ALA A 497 11.81 -9.68 -17.70
N THR A 498 10.51 -9.47 -17.42
CA THR A 498 9.74 -8.39 -18.03
C THR A 498 10.29 -7.02 -17.62
N ILE A 499 10.56 -6.80 -16.34
CA ILE A 499 11.12 -5.53 -15.83
C ILE A 499 12.49 -5.27 -16.44
N ALA A 500 13.37 -6.28 -16.50
CA ALA A 500 14.69 -6.15 -17.10
C ALA A 500 14.60 -5.72 -18.57
N ARG A 501 13.74 -6.38 -19.35
CA ARG A 501 13.48 -6.03 -20.75
C ARG A 501 12.90 -4.63 -20.92
N MET A 502 11.95 -4.23 -20.06
CA MET A 502 11.36 -2.89 -20.10
C MET A 502 12.37 -1.81 -19.71
N ASN A 503 13.31 -2.08 -18.79
CA ASN A 503 14.40 -1.17 -18.46
C ASN A 503 15.31 -0.91 -19.68
N GLU A 504 15.50 -1.90 -20.56
CA GLU A 504 16.27 -1.75 -21.79
C GLU A 504 15.49 -1.02 -22.89
N LEU A 505 14.18 -1.27 -23.01
CA LEU A 505 13.32 -0.64 -24.01
C LEU A 505 12.98 0.82 -23.69
N ALA A 506 12.80 1.14 -22.41
CA ALA A 506 12.39 2.45 -21.90
C ALA A 506 13.31 2.96 -20.77
N PRO A 507 14.61 3.18 -21.06
CA PRO A 507 15.57 3.63 -20.05
C PRO A 507 15.22 4.99 -19.41
N LEU A 508 14.51 5.87 -20.10
CA LEU A 508 14.13 7.20 -19.59
C LEU A 508 12.81 7.15 -18.82
N THR A 509 11.80 6.47 -19.38
CA THR A 509 10.41 6.53 -18.88
C THR A 509 10.01 5.38 -17.96
N PHE A 510 10.75 4.27 -17.95
CA PHE A 510 10.42 3.08 -17.14
C PHE A 510 11.50 2.68 -16.14
N LYS A 511 12.79 2.82 -16.50
CA LYS A 511 13.90 2.26 -15.69
C LYS A 511 13.84 2.68 -14.22
N GLY A 512 13.81 1.67 -13.34
CA GLY A 512 13.78 1.85 -11.89
C GLY A 512 12.47 2.43 -11.35
N ARG A 513 11.40 2.49 -12.15
CA ARG A 513 10.07 3.03 -11.75
C ARG A 513 9.01 1.94 -11.54
N ALA A 514 9.22 0.72 -12.06
CA ALA A 514 8.34 -0.42 -11.81
C ALA A 514 8.16 -0.63 -10.30
N GLY A 515 6.91 -0.84 -9.85
CA GLY A 515 6.58 -0.95 -8.42
C GLY A 515 5.80 0.25 -7.89
N TYR A 516 6.10 0.69 -6.67
CA TYR A 516 5.33 1.75 -5.99
C TYR A 516 5.43 3.12 -6.68
N LEU A 517 6.51 3.39 -7.43
CA LEU A 517 6.63 4.63 -8.20
C LEU A 517 5.58 4.68 -9.32
N MET A 518 5.41 3.59 -10.09
CA MET A 518 4.33 3.49 -11.09
C MET A 518 2.94 3.42 -10.45
N GLU A 519 2.78 2.71 -9.32
CA GLU A 519 1.52 2.65 -8.58
C GLU A 519 1.01 4.04 -8.18
N ARG A 520 1.92 4.94 -7.80
CA ARG A 520 1.60 6.34 -7.46
C ARG A 520 1.41 7.21 -8.69
N ALA A 521 2.27 7.07 -9.70
CA ALA A 521 2.27 7.93 -10.88
C ALA A 521 1.03 7.76 -11.78
N GLN A 522 0.51 6.54 -11.89
CA GLN A 522 -0.70 6.27 -12.69
C GLN A 522 -1.93 7.07 -12.23
N PRO A 523 -2.34 7.05 -10.95
CA PRO A 523 -3.43 7.89 -10.48
C PRO A 523 -3.07 9.37 -10.40
N ALA A 524 -1.80 9.73 -10.17
CA ALA A 524 -1.37 11.13 -10.16
C ALA A 524 -1.66 11.82 -11.51
N GLY A 525 -1.40 11.13 -12.63
CA GLY A 525 -1.68 11.66 -13.97
C GLY A 525 -3.14 12.06 -14.19
N VAL A 526 -4.08 11.20 -13.77
CA VAL A 526 -5.52 11.41 -13.96
C VAL A 526 -6.17 12.21 -12.83
N THR A 527 -5.43 12.64 -11.80
CA THR A 527 -5.96 13.42 -10.66
C THR A 527 -5.31 14.80 -10.52
N THR A 528 -4.65 15.28 -11.56
CA THR A 528 -4.23 16.69 -11.63
C THR A 528 -5.44 17.63 -11.54
N ALA A 529 -5.21 18.85 -11.08
CA ALA A 529 -6.27 19.87 -11.02
C ALA A 529 -6.90 20.13 -12.41
N GLU A 530 -6.08 20.15 -13.47
CA GLU A 530 -6.53 20.29 -14.87
C GLU A 530 -7.52 19.18 -15.25
N VAL A 531 -7.18 17.92 -15.00
CA VAL A 531 -8.05 16.77 -15.34
C VAL A 531 -9.31 16.75 -14.49
N ALA A 532 -9.19 16.96 -13.17
CA ALA A 532 -10.31 16.91 -12.24
C ALA A 532 -11.36 18.02 -12.49
N THR A 533 -10.93 19.18 -12.99
CA THR A 533 -11.82 20.32 -13.33
C THR A 533 -12.30 20.31 -14.77
N GLY A 534 -11.48 19.80 -15.70
CA GLY A 534 -11.81 19.70 -17.11
C GLY A 534 -12.75 18.54 -17.41
N ARG A 535 -12.18 17.35 -17.70
CA ARG A 535 -12.95 16.17 -18.13
C ARG A 535 -13.58 15.38 -16.99
N GLY A 536 -13.08 15.54 -15.76
CA GLY A 536 -13.43 14.69 -14.62
C GLY A 536 -12.79 13.29 -14.69
N ASN A 537 -12.71 12.60 -13.57
CA ASN A 537 -11.94 11.35 -13.42
C ASN A 537 -12.64 10.27 -12.58
N ARG A 538 -13.95 10.39 -12.42
CA ARG A 538 -14.73 9.49 -11.57
C ARG A 538 -14.66 8.04 -12.05
N GLU A 539 -14.65 7.81 -13.36
CA GLU A 539 -14.60 6.47 -13.94
C GLU A 539 -13.27 5.79 -13.63
N GLU A 540 -12.16 6.50 -13.82
CA GLU A 540 -10.81 6.02 -13.49
C GLU A 540 -10.67 5.73 -12.00
N MET A 541 -11.22 6.57 -11.13
CA MET A 541 -11.21 6.33 -9.68
C MET A 541 -12.08 5.14 -9.27
N ASN A 542 -13.18 4.86 -9.98
CA ASN A 542 -13.97 3.66 -9.76
C ASN A 542 -13.19 2.41 -10.16
N VAL A 543 -12.50 2.43 -11.31
CA VAL A 543 -11.63 1.32 -11.75
C VAL A 543 -10.52 1.10 -10.72
N LEU A 544 -9.78 2.15 -10.34
CA LEU A 544 -8.73 2.07 -9.31
C LEU A 544 -9.25 1.47 -7.99
N THR A 545 -10.45 1.85 -7.56
CA THR A 545 -11.08 1.30 -6.35
C THR A 545 -11.33 -0.20 -6.49
N THR A 546 -11.84 -0.65 -7.64
CA THR A 546 -12.06 -2.07 -7.91
C THR A 546 -10.74 -2.84 -7.91
N LEU A 547 -9.73 -2.38 -8.65
CA LEU A 547 -8.40 -2.99 -8.70
C LEU A 547 -7.79 -3.09 -7.28
N THR A 548 -7.84 -2.01 -6.52
CA THR A 548 -7.27 -1.94 -5.16
C THR A 548 -7.97 -2.89 -4.19
N ASN A 549 -9.29 -3.09 -4.31
CA ASN A 549 -10.01 -4.05 -3.46
C ASN A 549 -9.52 -5.50 -3.68
N ASP A 550 -9.29 -5.91 -4.93
CA ASP A 550 -8.77 -7.24 -5.26
C ASP A 550 -7.27 -7.38 -4.92
N ILE A 551 -6.50 -6.29 -4.96
CA ILE A 551 -5.08 -6.27 -4.56
C ILE A 551 -4.89 -6.24 -3.04
N THR A 552 -5.79 -5.59 -2.30
CA THR A 552 -5.68 -5.53 -0.84
C THR A 552 -6.25 -6.77 -0.16
N ALA A 553 -7.27 -7.42 -0.75
CA ALA A 553 -7.89 -8.73 -0.47
C ALA A 553 -7.53 -9.45 0.84
N SER A 554 -8.52 -9.96 1.57
CA SER A 554 -8.31 -10.64 2.86
C SER A 554 -7.58 -11.97 2.68
N PRO A 555 -6.63 -12.38 3.55
CA PRO A 555 -6.09 -13.74 3.52
C PRO A 555 -7.23 -14.76 3.50
N PHE A 556 -7.18 -15.75 2.62
CA PHE A 556 -8.34 -16.62 2.38
C PHE A 556 -8.83 -17.37 3.63
N ARG A 557 -7.91 -17.74 4.56
CA ARG A 557 -8.27 -18.34 5.86
C ARG A 557 -9.05 -17.37 6.74
N VAL A 558 -8.76 -16.08 6.68
CA VAL A 558 -9.51 -15.05 7.42
C VAL A 558 -10.86 -14.81 6.75
N HIS A 559 -10.86 -14.72 5.42
CA HIS A 559 -12.07 -14.49 4.63
C HIS A 559 -13.15 -15.55 4.91
N TYR A 560 -12.75 -16.82 4.92
CA TYR A 560 -13.68 -17.93 5.06
C TYR A 560 -14.44 -17.93 6.40
N PHE A 561 -13.92 -17.26 7.44
CA PHE A 561 -14.65 -17.08 8.70
C PHE A 561 -16.00 -16.36 8.50
N ALA A 562 -16.06 -15.33 7.66
CA ALA A 562 -17.33 -14.65 7.38
C ALA A 562 -18.33 -15.58 6.66
N VAL A 563 -17.84 -16.44 5.77
CA VAL A 563 -18.65 -17.46 5.08
C VAL A 563 -19.24 -18.43 6.11
N MET A 564 -18.42 -18.94 7.04
CA MET A 564 -18.88 -19.83 8.10
C MET A 564 -19.97 -19.18 8.98
N LEU A 565 -19.78 -17.91 9.37
CA LEU A 565 -20.77 -17.18 10.18
C LEU A 565 -22.10 -16.97 9.44
N GLN A 566 -22.03 -16.68 8.15
CA GLN A 566 -23.21 -16.52 7.30
C GLN A 566 -23.95 -17.85 7.11
N GLN A 567 -23.23 -18.95 6.84
CA GLN A 567 -23.81 -20.29 6.72
C GLN A 567 -24.44 -20.79 8.03
N ALA A 568 -23.86 -20.44 9.18
CA ALA A 568 -24.42 -20.72 10.49
C ALA A 568 -25.62 -19.83 10.85
N GLY A 569 -25.97 -18.86 10.01
CA GLY A 569 -27.05 -17.90 10.27
C GLY A 569 -26.73 -16.89 11.37
N ILE A 570 -25.48 -16.78 11.82
CA ILE A 570 -25.05 -15.84 12.87
C ILE A 570 -24.99 -14.42 12.31
N VAL A 571 -24.50 -14.28 11.07
CA VAL A 571 -24.35 -13.02 10.35
C VAL A 571 -25.36 -12.92 9.21
N LYS A 572 -25.96 -11.75 9.07
CA LYS A 572 -26.65 -11.31 7.85
C LYS A 572 -26.13 -9.96 7.36
N TYR A 573 -26.43 -9.61 6.12
CA TYR A 573 -26.08 -8.32 5.53
C TYR A 573 -27.34 -7.45 5.38
N GLU A 574 -27.19 -6.13 5.57
CA GLU A 574 -28.22 -5.14 5.33
C GLU A 574 -27.63 -3.91 4.62
N PRO A 575 -28.18 -3.49 3.46
CA PRO A 575 -27.70 -2.30 2.78
C PRO A 575 -28.16 -1.03 3.51
N GLY A 576 -27.22 -0.16 3.89
CA GLY A 576 -27.53 1.08 4.59
C GLY A 576 -26.32 1.99 4.85
N SER A 577 -26.60 3.23 5.22
CA SER A 577 -25.62 4.22 5.66
C SER A 577 -25.55 4.27 7.18
N TYR A 578 -24.40 4.64 7.73
CA TYR A 578 -24.29 4.92 9.17
C TYR A 578 -25.14 6.11 9.61
N ASN A 579 -25.53 6.98 8.67
CA ASN A 579 -26.45 8.08 8.91
C ASN A 579 -27.91 7.62 9.08
N ASP A 580 -28.21 6.35 8.80
CA ASP A 580 -29.54 5.78 8.97
C ASP A 580 -29.78 5.27 10.41
N PHE A 581 -28.75 5.32 11.26
CA PHE A 581 -28.85 5.00 12.69
C PHE A 581 -29.49 6.14 13.48
N LYS A 582 -30.33 5.78 14.44
CA LYS A 582 -30.97 6.72 15.36
C LYS A 582 -30.92 6.18 16.78
N ALA A 583 -30.71 7.07 17.74
CA ALA A 583 -30.86 6.79 19.16
C ALA A 583 -31.58 7.97 19.82
N LYS A 584 -32.54 7.70 20.71
CA LYS A 584 -33.15 8.75 21.52
C LYS A 584 -32.39 8.89 22.84
N PRO A 585 -32.31 10.09 23.43
CA PRO A 585 -31.72 10.25 24.76
C PRO A 585 -32.39 9.33 25.78
N GLY A 586 -31.59 8.48 26.42
CA GLY A 586 -32.07 7.52 27.42
C GLY A 586 -32.54 6.17 26.87
N ASP A 587 -32.61 5.99 25.54
CA ASP A 587 -32.79 4.66 24.96
C ASP A 587 -31.51 3.83 25.15
N ASN A 588 -31.67 2.53 25.41
CA ASN A 588 -30.55 1.58 25.51
C ASN A 588 -30.21 0.92 24.17
N GLN A 589 -30.91 1.28 23.09
CA GLN A 589 -30.84 0.61 21.79
C GLN A 589 -30.74 1.61 20.64
N LEU A 590 -30.12 1.17 19.56
CA LEU A 590 -30.07 1.81 18.25
C LEU A 590 -31.26 1.36 17.41
N GLU A 591 -31.90 2.31 16.74
CA GLU A 591 -32.85 2.05 15.66
C GLU A 591 -32.11 2.18 14.32
N PHE A 592 -32.24 1.17 13.45
CA PHE A 592 -31.70 1.19 12.10
C PHE A 592 -32.79 0.81 11.11
N LYS A 593 -32.93 1.61 10.06
CA LYS A 593 -33.74 1.29 8.89
C LYS A 593 -32.85 1.26 7.66
N GLY A 594 -32.43 0.07 7.27
CA GLY A 594 -31.72 -0.16 6.01
C GLY A 594 -32.58 0.21 4.80
N ARG A 595 -31.92 0.34 3.64
CA ARG A 595 -32.56 0.74 2.38
C ARG A 595 -33.65 -0.23 1.93
N GLU A 596 -33.46 -1.50 2.22
CA GLU A 596 -34.34 -2.61 1.79
C GLU A 596 -35.23 -3.12 2.93
N MET A 597 -35.21 -2.44 4.09
CA MET A 597 -36.02 -2.84 5.25
C MET A 597 -37.41 -2.20 5.21
N ASP A 598 -38.45 -3.03 5.37
CA ASP A 598 -39.85 -2.56 5.43
C ASP A 598 -40.10 -1.66 6.66
N ALA A 599 -39.47 -1.99 7.78
CA ALA A 599 -39.59 -1.26 9.04
C ALA A 599 -38.22 -1.12 9.73
N PRO A 600 -38.01 -0.06 10.54
CA PRO A 600 -36.84 0.03 11.38
C PRO A 600 -36.75 -1.14 12.38
N ALA A 601 -35.54 -1.65 12.61
CA ALA A 601 -35.26 -2.65 13.63
C ALA A 601 -34.39 -2.06 14.75
N LYS A 602 -34.47 -2.70 15.93
CA LYS A 602 -33.69 -2.31 17.11
C LYS A 602 -32.47 -3.21 17.30
N PHE A 603 -31.36 -2.59 17.69
CA PHE A 603 -30.07 -3.21 17.93
C PHE A 603 -29.49 -2.68 19.25
N ASP A 604 -28.70 -3.49 19.93
CA ASP A 604 -28.17 -3.15 21.25
C ASP A 604 -26.89 -2.32 21.18
N ALA A 605 -26.05 -2.57 20.18
CA ALA A 605 -24.83 -1.82 19.94
C ALA A 605 -24.37 -1.88 18.48
N PHE A 606 -23.45 -0.99 18.12
CA PHE A 606 -22.76 -0.96 16.85
C PHE A 606 -21.25 -1.10 17.06
N VAL A 607 -20.61 -2.01 16.33
CA VAL A 607 -19.16 -2.19 16.31
C VAL A 607 -18.65 -1.76 14.95
N VAL A 608 -17.71 -0.82 14.92
CA VAL A 608 -17.16 -0.29 13.66
C VAL A 608 -15.73 0.15 13.83
N SER A 609 -14.90 -0.04 12.79
CA SER A 609 -13.54 0.51 12.83
C SER A 609 -13.54 2.03 12.64
N PRO A 610 -12.63 2.77 13.29
CA PRO A 610 -12.47 4.19 13.04
C PRO A 610 -12.01 4.44 11.59
N THR A 611 -12.36 5.60 11.03
CA THR A 611 -12.09 5.94 9.62
C THR A 611 -10.97 6.95 9.49
N PHE A 612 -10.23 6.89 8.38
CA PHE A 612 -9.13 7.83 8.10
C PHE A 612 -9.66 9.23 7.81
N ASP A 613 -9.03 10.24 8.40
CA ASP A 613 -9.34 11.64 8.17
C ASP A 613 -8.07 12.47 8.00
N ARG A 614 -7.87 12.96 6.77
CA ARG A 614 -6.78 13.87 6.39
C ARG A 614 -6.73 15.13 7.27
N LYS A 615 -7.89 15.64 7.69
CA LYS A 615 -8.01 16.89 8.46
C LYS A 615 -7.81 16.71 9.95
N ALA A 616 -7.66 15.47 10.42
CA ALA A 616 -7.44 15.18 11.84
C ALA A 616 -5.96 15.35 12.26
N GLU A 617 -5.05 15.71 11.35
CA GLU A 617 -3.65 15.99 11.66
C GLU A 617 -3.38 17.50 11.79
N PRO A 618 -3.15 18.03 13.01
CA PRO A 618 -2.89 19.46 13.21
C PRO A 618 -1.63 19.95 12.48
N ALA A 619 -0.57 19.16 12.43
CA ALA A 619 0.68 19.55 11.75
C ALA A 619 0.44 19.89 10.28
N LEU A 620 -0.30 19.02 9.56
CA LEU A 620 -0.66 19.22 8.15
C LEU A 620 -1.64 20.38 7.99
N THR A 621 -2.68 20.44 8.84
CA THR A 621 -3.68 21.51 8.79
C THR A 621 -3.05 22.89 8.99
N SER A 622 -2.03 22.98 9.83
CA SER A 622 -1.34 24.24 10.12
C SER A 622 -0.60 24.82 8.91
N LEU A 623 -0.24 24.00 7.93
CA LEU A 623 0.46 24.43 6.71
C LEU A 623 -0.49 25.03 5.66
N ALA A 624 -1.81 24.91 5.84
CA ALA A 624 -2.78 25.53 4.94
C ALA A 624 -2.55 27.05 4.82
N GLY A 625 -2.43 27.54 3.59
CA GLY A 625 -2.10 28.95 3.29
C GLY A 625 -0.63 29.35 3.49
N GLN A 626 0.19 28.50 4.11
CA GLN A 626 1.64 28.66 4.21
C GLN A 626 2.40 27.97 3.06
N VAL A 627 1.74 27.05 2.35
CA VAL A 627 2.27 26.32 1.20
C VAL A 627 1.32 26.43 0.01
N LYS A 628 1.82 26.19 -1.20
CA LYS A 628 1.02 26.16 -2.42
C LYS A 628 0.05 24.97 -2.35
N SER A 629 -1.24 25.23 -2.55
CA SER A 629 -2.24 24.16 -2.61
C SER A 629 -2.37 23.60 -4.01
N VAL A 630 -2.70 22.31 -4.12
CA VAL A 630 -2.93 21.66 -5.43
C VAL A 630 -4.12 22.28 -6.18
N HIS A 631 -5.08 22.85 -5.44
CA HIS A 631 -6.23 23.55 -5.99
C HIS A 631 -6.72 24.61 -5.00
N LYS A 632 -7.25 25.73 -5.50
CA LYS A 632 -7.74 26.86 -4.68
C LYS A 632 -8.89 26.47 -3.73
N ASP A 633 -9.76 25.55 -4.16
CA ASP A 633 -10.92 25.10 -3.39
C ASP A 633 -10.56 23.99 -2.38
N VAL A 634 -9.29 23.55 -2.36
CA VAL A 634 -8.76 22.57 -1.41
C VAL A 634 -7.47 23.12 -0.81
N ALA A 635 -7.59 24.27 -0.12
CA ALA A 635 -6.46 25.04 0.41
C ALA A 635 -5.57 24.29 1.42
N ASP A 636 -6.06 23.18 1.97
CA ASP A 636 -5.38 22.34 2.95
C ASP A 636 -4.70 21.11 2.34
N LEU A 637 -4.72 20.95 1.01
CA LEU A 637 -4.00 19.89 0.29
C LEU A 637 -2.78 20.50 -0.44
N PRO A 638 -1.56 20.29 0.06
CA PRO A 638 -0.34 20.86 -0.54
C PRO A 638 -0.05 20.27 -1.91
N GLU A 639 0.49 21.10 -2.80
CA GLU A 639 1.15 20.66 -4.03
C GLU A 639 2.56 20.14 -3.69
N LEU A 640 2.90 18.96 -4.22
CA LEU A 640 4.17 18.28 -3.95
C LEU A 640 5.03 18.20 -5.22
N THR A 641 6.35 18.31 -5.06
CA THR A 641 7.35 18.10 -6.12
C THR A 641 8.04 16.75 -5.98
N GLY A 642 9.09 16.51 -6.78
CA GLY A 642 10.05 15.44 -6.53
C GLY A 642 10.54 15.41 -5.08
N ASN A 643 10.83 14.22 -4.56
CA ASN A 643 11.11 13.95 -3.15
C ASN A 643 9.96 14.34 -2.18
N ARG A 644 8.74 14.53 -2.71
CA ARG A 644 7.53 14.95 -1.98
C ARG A 644 7.66 16.27 -1.22
N LEU A 645 8.48 17.17 -1.75
CA LEU A 645 8.70 18.47 -1.14
C LEU A 645 7.51 19.39 -1.38
N MET A 646 7.14 20.16 -0.36
CA MET A 646 6.10 21.19 -0.48
C MET A 646 6.66 22.45 -1.13
N LEU A 647 5.77 23.24 -1.74
CA LEU A 647 6.10 24.50 -2.40
C LEU A 647 5.63 25.73 -1.61
N ARG A 648 6.35 26.84 -1.73
CA ARG A 648 5.91 28.16 -1.24
C ARG A 648 4.66 28.65 -2.00
N PRO A 649 3.74 29.39 -1.36
CA PRO A 649 2.45 29.78 -1.96
C PRO A 649 2.56 30.58 -3.26
N ASP A 650 3.59 31.41 -3.37
CA ASP A 650 3.88 32.33 -4.48
C ASP A 650 4.82 31.73 -5.53
N SER A 651 5.19 30.44 -5.38
CA SER A 651 6.11 29.77 -6.27
C SER A 651 5.53 29.60 -7.68
N VAL A 652 6.13 30.29 -8.65
CA VAL A 652 5.83 30.12 -10.09
C VAL A 652 6.59 28.93 -10.68
N ASN A 653 7.82 28.69 -10.23
CA ASN A 653 8.67 27.57 -10.65
C ASN A 653 8.84 26.57 -9.49
N SER A 654 8.57 25.28 -9.74
CA SER A 654 8.70 24.21 -8.75
C SER A 654 10.12 23.99 -8.23
N GLN A 655 11.15 24.51 -8.90
CA GLN A 655 12.56 24.39 -8.47
C GLN A 655 12.93 25.40 -7.38
N GLU A 656 12.57 26.67 -7.56
CA GLU A 656 12.97 27.74 -6.63
C GLU A 656 12.10 27.80 -5.37
N GLY A 657 10.86 27.32 -5.44
CA GLY A 657 9.89 27.41 -4.34
C GLY A 657 9.92 26.28 -3.31
N ARG A 658 10.82 25.30 -3.43
CA ARG A 658 10.83 24.12 -2.56
C ARG A 658 11.12 24.49 -1.11
N LEU A 659 10.30 23.94 -0.21
CA LEU A 659 10.53 23.99 1.23
C LEU A 659 11.18 22.67 1.68
N PRO A 660 12.03 22.66 2.71
CA PRO A 660 12.61 21.45 3.27
C PRO A 660 11.57 20.70 4.16
N ILE A 661 10.36 20.52 3.63
CA ILE A 661 9.22 19.88 4.28
C ILE A 661 8.69 18.82 3.33
N GLN A 662 8.75 17.56 3.76
CA GLN A 662 8.31 16.40 2.97
C GLN A 662 7.01 15.82 3.52
N ASP A 663 6.07 15.48 2.64
CA ASP A 663 4.79 14.86 3.02
C ASP A 663 4.73 13.38 2.63
N PHE A 664 4.77 12.50 3.65
CA PHE A 664 4.48 11.08 3.51
C PHE A 664 3.25 10.66 4.33
N GLY A 665 2.45 11.63 4.77
CA GLY A 665 1.21 11.43 5.51
C GLY A 665 0.02 11.17 4.61
N TYR A 666 -1.16 11.04 5.21
CA TYR A 666 -2.40 10.70 4.50
C TYR A 666 -2.90 11.73 3.47
N ASN A 667 -2.28 12.93 3.42
CA ASN A 667 -2.56 13.93 2.39
C ASN A 667 -2.39 13.42 0.97
N GLY A 668 -1.40 12.54 0.72
CA GLY A 668 -1.16 11.94 -0.58
C GLY A 668 -2.35 11.14 -1.13
N ALA A 669 -3.31 10.77 -0.27
CA ALA A 669 -4.57 10.14 -0.67
C ALA A 669 -5.54 11.13 -1.36
N GLY A 670 -5.16 12.39 -1.56
CA GLY A 670 -5.91 13.41 -2.31
C GLY A 670 -7.23 13.84 -1.67
N ALA A 671 -7.93 14.78 -2.30
CA ALA A 671 -9.21 15.32 -1.83
C ALA A 671 -10.31 15.16 -2.89
N MET A 672 -11.57 15.21 -2.43
CA MET A 672 -12.71 15.31 -3.34
C MET A 672 -12.88 16.76 -3.78
N LEU A 673 -13.02 16.97 -5.08
CA LEU A 673 -13.41 18.23 -5.72
C LEU A 673 -14.74 17.98 -6.45
N GLY A 674 -15.86 18.27 -5.77
CA GLY A 674 -17.18 17.84 -6.21
C GLY A 674 -17.26 16.30 -6.26
N ARG A 675 -17.46 15.74 -7.46
CA ARG A 675 -17.49 14.27 -7.69
C ARG A 675 -16.16 13.70 -8.17
N ASN A 676 -15.16 14.55 -8.39
CA ASN A 676 -13.85 14.18 -8.92
C ASN A 676 -12.83 14.09 -7.77
N LYS A 677 -11.74 13.36 -8.01
CA LYS A 677 -10.61 13.27 -7.09
C LYS A 677 -9.48 14.20 -7.57
N VAL A 678 -8.82 14.92 -6.67
CA VAL A 678 -7.67 15.77 -7.00
C VAL A 678 -6.49 15.48 -6.08
N GLY A 679 -5.28 15.52 -6.64
CA GLY A 679 -4.01 15.41 -5.90
C GLY A 679 -3.77 14.01 -5.31
N LEU A 680 -4.14 12.94 -6.02
CA LEU A 680 -3.87 11.57 -5.59
C LEU A 680 -2.45 11.16 -6.01
N VAL A 681 -1.47 11.48 -5.17
CA VAL A 681 -0.04 11.26 -5.47
C VAL A 681 0.61 10.17 -4.60
N SER A 682 -0.06 9.74 -3.52
CA SER A 682 0.37 8.63 -2.67
C SER A 682 -0.79 8.12 -1.80
N TYR A 683 -1.58 7.18 -2.31
CA TYR A 683 -2.67 6.54 -1.56
C TYR A 683 -2.23 5.29 -0.79
N ASP A 684 -1.02 4.83 -1.06
CA ASP A 684 -0.30 3.72 -0.44
C ASP A 684 0.35 4.08 0.90
N VAL A 685 0.01 5.23 1.47
CA VAL A 685 0.54 5.79 2.72
C VAL A 685 0.38 4.85 3.92
N ASN A 686 -0.63 3.99 3.90
CA ASN A 686 -0.89 2.94 4.90
C ASN A 686 -0.14 1.64 4.63
N ASN A 687 0.46 1.50 3.46
CA ASN A 687 1.20 0.33 3.08
C ASN A 687 2.64 0.46 3.59
N ARG A 688 2.98 -0.42 4.53
CA ARG A 688 4.32 -0.50 5.12
C ARG A 688 5.38 -0.88 4.09
N ASP A 689 5.05 -1.72 3.11
CA ASP A 689 5.98 -2.08 2.02
C ASP A 689 6.45 -0.85 1.25
N SER A 690 5.54 0.09 1.03
CA SER A 690 5.81 1.34 0.36
C SER A 690 6.77 2.24 1.14
N ALA A 691 6.74 2.19 2.48
CA ALA A 691 7.68 2.90 3.32
C ALA A 691 9.10 2.35 3.14
N TYR A 692 9.26 1.02 3.21
CA TYR A 692 10.57 0.39 3.01
C TYR A 692 11.09 0.55 1.59
N ASP A 693 10.22 0.55 0.58
CA ASP A 693 10.62 0.74 -0.82
C ASP A 693 11.25 2.12 -1.08
N VAL A 694 10.76 3.18 -0.42
CA VAL A 694 11.29 4.53 -0.62
C VAL A 694 12.44 4.89 0.32
N SER A 695 12.58 4.19 1.45
CA SER A 695 13.56 4.53 2.50
C SER A 695 15.00 4.61 2.00
N PRO A 696 15.50 3.71 1.10
CA PRO A 696 16.88 3.78 0.62
C PRO A 696 17.20 5.07 -0.15
N GLY A 697 16.29 5.51 -1.03
CA GLY A 697 16.46 6.77 -1.77
C GLY A 697 16.46 8.00 -0.86
N LEU A 698 15.59 8.01 0.15
CA LEU A 698 15.52 9.09 1.15
C LEU A 698 16.77 9.14 2.03
N THR A 699 17.35 7.98 2.33
CA THR A 699 18.61 7.84 3.07
C THR A 699 19.75 8.46 2.27
N LEU A 700 19.92 8.06 1.01
CA LEU A 700 20.94 8.64 0.11
C LEU A 700 20.81 10.16 -0.02
N ARG A 701 19.58 10.66 -0.17
CA ARG A 701 19.29 12.10 -0.18
C ARG A 701 19.75 12.79 1.10
N ARG A 702 19.42 12.22 2.26
CA ARG A 702 19.84 12.76 3.55
C ARG A 702 21.36 12.76 3.66
N MET A 703 22.01 11.64 3.38
CA MET A 703 23.46 11.53 3.54
C MET A 703 24.19 12.48 2.59
N ALA A 704 23.68 12.73 1.38
CA ALA A 704 24.20 13.77 0.50
C ALA A 704 24.20 15.15 1.18
N GLN A 705 23.09 15.52 1.85
CA GLN A 705 23.00 16.77 2.60
C GLN A 705 23.98 16.80 3.79
N GLU A 706 24.15 15.69 4.50
CA GLU A 706 25.09 15.57 5.62
C GLU A 706 26.55 15.77 5.18
N HIS A 707 26.97 15.16 4.07
CA HIS A 707 28.32 15.33 3.52
C HIS A 707 28.61 16.79 3.17
N LEU A 708 27.70 17.45 2.47
CA LEU A 708 27.84 18.87 2.10
C LEU A 708 27.81 19.78 3.34
N PHE A 709 26.92 19.51 4.29
CA PHE A 709 26.85 20.28 5.53
C PHE A 709 28.15 20.16 6.34
N ALA A 710 28.69 18.95 6.45
CA ALA A 710 29.97 18.69 7.10
C ALA A 710 31.15 19.34 6.36
N ALA A 711 31.04 19.59 5.05
CA ALA A 711 32.00 20.40 4.29
C ALA A 711 31.87 21.92 4.53
N GLY A 712 30.92 22.35 5.35
CA GLY A 712 30.71 23.75 5.72
C GLY A 712 29.68 24.48 4.85
N LEU A 713 28.93 23.75 4.01
CA LEU A 713 27.92 24.34 3.14
C LEU A 713 26.58 24.49 3.88
N THR A 714 26.23 25.72 4.26
CA THR A 714 24.98 26.00 5.00
C THR A 714 23.72 25.83 4.14
N GLY A 715 23.85 25.91 2.81
CA GLY A 715 22.77 25.71 1.82
C GLY A 715 22.72 24.29 1.23
N ALA A 716 23.15 23.28 1.99
CA ALA A 716 23.23 21.88 1.52
C ALA A 716 21.92 21.35 0.92
N PHE A 717 20.76 21.73 1.47
CA PHE A 717 19.44 21.36 0.93
C PHE A 717 19.30 21.81 -0.53
N ASN A 718 19.45 23.10 -0.80
CA ASN A 718 19.27 23.66 -2.16
C ASN A 718 20.27 23.08 -3.16
N VAL A 719 21.51 22.81 -2.73
CA VAL A 719 22.52 22.20 -3.61
C VAL A 719 22.18 20.76 -3.95
N VAL A 720 21.70 19.97 -2.98
CA VAL A 720 21.25 18.59 -3.25
C VAL A 720 20.03 18.59 -4.17
N GLU A 721 19.03 19.45 -3.94
CA GLU A 721 17.87 19.52 -4.84
C GLU A 721 18.25 20.01 -6.24
N GLY A 722 19.22 20.91 -6.38
CA GLY A 722 19.79 21.30 -7.68
C GLY A 722 20.48 20.13 -8.38
N MET A 723 21.21 19.28 -7.65
CA MET A 723 21.76 18.05 -8.21
C MET A 723 20.65 17.09 -8.68
N TYR A 724 19.53 16.98 -7.96
CA TYR A 724 18.38 16.19 -8.46
C TYR A 724 17.81 16.77 -9.75
N ASP A 725 17.69 18.08 -9.88
CA ASP A 725 17.21 18.72 -11.11
C ASP A 725 18.10 18.40 -12.31
N GLU A 726 19.42 18.45 -12.11
CA GLU A 726 20.40 18.14 -13.14
C GLU A 726 20.43 16.64 -13.50
N GLU A 727 20.45 15.75 -12.50
CA GLU A 727 20.49 14.29 -12.74
C GLU A 727 19.17 13.76 -13.32
N ALA A 728 18.04 14.43 -13.04
CA ALA A 728 16.74 14.09 -13.59
C ALA A 728 16.46 14.77 -14.95
N GLU A 729 17.35 15.65 -15.41
CA GLU A 729 17.23 16.28 -16.72
C GLU A 729 17.33 15.21 -17.81
N ILE A 730 16.38 15.26 -18.74
CA ILE A 730 16.31 14.30 -19.85
C ILE A 730 16.34 15.11 -21.13
N ASP A 731 17.24 14.71 -22.04
CA ASP A 731 17.30 15.27 -23.38
C ASP A 731 15.97 15.07 -24.12
N ALA A 732 15.40 16.17 -24.63
CA ALA A 732 14.07 16.17 -25.21
C ALA A 732 13.98 15.34 -26.50
N ASP A 733 15.06 15.25 -27.28
CA ASP A 733 15.14 14.42 -28.48
C ASP A 733 15.22 12.94 -28.11
N ALA A 734 16.03 12.57 -27.12
CA ALA A 734 16.12 11.22 -26.59
C ALA A 734 14.78 10.74 -26.01
N PHE A 735 14.08 11.62 -25.26
CA PHE A 735 12.73 11.34 -24.77
C PHE A 735 11.76 11.06 -25.92
N ARG A 736 11.70 11.95 -26.93
CA ARG A 736 10.83 11.77 -28.11
C ARG A 736 11.15 10.46 -28.84
N ALA A 737 12.43 10.17 -29.04
CA ALA A 737 12.89 8.97 -29.74
C ALA A 737 12.57 7.67 -28.97
N GLU A 738 12.61 7.68 -27.64
CA GLU A 738 12.17 6.55 -26.82
C GLU A 738 10.65 6.37 -26.93
N VAL A 739 9.89 7.43 -26.67
CA VAL A 739 8.43 7.38 -26.59
C VAL A 739 7.80 7.01 -27.94
N SER A 740 8.35 7.47 -29.06
CA SER A 740 7.82 7.14 -30.40
C SER A 740 7.82 5.64 -30.71
N LYS A 741 8.70 4.85 -30.06
CA LYS A 741 8.76 3.38 -30.24
C LYS A 741 7.51 2.66 -29.72
N PHE A 742 6.73 3.32 -28.85
CA PHE A 742 5.54 2.74 -28.23
C PHE A 742 4.24 3.03 -28.99
N ALA A 743 4.29 3.74 -30.13
CA ALA A 743 3.10 4.02 -30.93
C ALA A 743 2.40 2.73 -31.41
N ASP A 744 3.15 1.78 -31.96
CA ASP A 744 2.61 0.49 -32.43
C ASP A 744 2.04 -0.34 -31.27
N ALA A 745 2.67 -0.28 -30.08
CA ALA A 745 2.16 -0.94 -28.88
C ALA A 745 0.83 -0.31 -28.43
N PHE A 746 0.72 1.02 -28.48
CA PHE A 746 -0.54 1.71 -28.18
C PHE A 746 -1.65 1.31 -29.15
N GLU A 747 -1.38 1.35 -30.46
CA GLU A 747 -2.33 0.96 -31.48
C GLU A 747 -2.73 -0.52 -31.33
N SER A 748 -1.78 -1.41 -31.05
CA SER A 748 -2.04 -2.82 -30.74
C SER A 748 -3.01 -2.97 -29.56
N GLY A 749 -2.74 -2.29 -28.44
CA GLY A 749 -3.61 -2.36 -27.25
C GLY A 749 -5.02 -1.83 -27.51
N GLN A 750 -5.15 -0.72 -28.25
CA GLN A 750 -6.45 -0.16 -28.66
C GLN A 750 -7.22 -1.14 -29.55
N LYS A 751 -6.56 -1.73 -30.56
CA LYS A 751 -7.17 -2.70 -31.48
C LYS A 751 -7.63 -3.97 -30.76
N LYS A 752 -6.80 -4.53 -29.87
CA LYS A 752 -7.16 -5.70 -29.04
C LYS A 752 -8.39 -5.41 -28.19
N THR A 753 -8.41 -4.26 -27.52
CA THR A 753 -9.51 -3.88 -26.63
C THR A 753 -10.81 -3.67 -27.40
N ALA A 754 -10.75 -2.95 -28.52
CA ALA A 754 -11.91 -2.72 -29.38
C ALA A 754 -12.51 -4.04 -29.87
N PHE A 755 -11.66 -4.98 -30.27
CA PHE A 755 -12.13 -6.31 -30.68
C PHE A 755 -12.71 -7.12 -29.53
N VAL A 756 -12.05 -7.14 -28.36
CA VAL A 756 -12.58 -7.79 -27.15
C VAL A 756 -13.99 -7.28 -26.82
N LYS A 757 -14.22 -5.98 -26.90
CA LYS A 757 -15.55 -5.36 -26.72
C LYS A 757 -16.55 -5.82 -27.78
N SER A 758 -16.12 -5.93 -29.04
CA SER A 758 -16.96 -6.47 -30.12
C SER A 758 -17.31 -7.95 -29.91
N VAL A 759 -16.37 -8.77 -29.42
CA VAL A 759 -16.63 -10.18 -29.06
C VAL A 759 -17.61 -10.26 -27.90
N GLU A 760 -17.42 -9.47 -26.85
CA GLU A 760 -18.34 -9.44 -25.72
C GLU A 760 -19.75 -9.08 -26.17
N LYS A 761 -19.89 -8.04 -27.00
CA LYS A 761 -21.20 -7.64 -27.52
C LYS A 761 -21.83 -8.73 -28.39
N ALA A 762 -21.08 -9.32 -29.31
CA ALA A 762 -21.58 -10.40 -30.16
C ALA A 762 -22.05 -11.62 -29.35
N VAL A 763 -21.31 -11.99 -28.29
CA VAL A 763 -21.70 -13.09 -27.38
C VAL A 763 -22.96 -12.74 -26.58
N LYS A 764 -23.14 -11.47 -26.17
CA LYS A 764 -24.37 -11.01 -25.49
C LYS A 764 -25.59 -11.03 -26.42
N GLU A 765 -25.40 -10.75 -27.71
CA GLU A 765 -26.45 -10.70 -28.71
C GLU A 765 -26.84 -12.10 -29.25
N ASP A 766 -26.01 -13.13 -29.06
CA ASP A 766 -26.33 -14.54 -29.38
C ASP A 766 -26.49 -15.40 -28.11
N PRO A 767 -27.73 -15.64 -27.63
CA PRO A 767 -28.00 -16.46 -26.45
C PRO A 767 -27.48 -17.91 -26.54
N ALA A 768 -27.25 -18.45 -27.74
CA ALA A 768 -26.65 -19.78 -27.91
C ALA A 768 -25.13 -19.75 -27.65
N ALA A 769 -24.45 -18.69 -28.09
CA ALA A 769 -23.04 -18.45 -27.79
C ALA A 769 -22.81 -18.23 -26.29
N LEU A 770 -23.74 -17.56 -25.60
CA LEU A 770 -23.70 -17.37 -24.15
C LEU A 770 -23.80 -18.69 -23.36
N LYS A 771 -24.53 -19.69 -23.88
CA LYS A 771 -24.70 -21.01 -23.23
C LYS A 771 -23.46 -21.88 -23.31
N LYS A 772 -22.63 -21.74 -24.36
CA LYS A 772 -21.29 -22.33 -24.41
C LYS A 772 -20.30 -21.34 -23.83
N GLY A 773 -20.13 -21.36 -22.51
CA GLY A 773 -19.35 -20.36 -21.75
C GLY A 773 -17.91 -20.15 -22.20
N ASP A 774 -17.33 -21.06 -22.99
CA ASP A 774 -15.98 -20.93 -23.54
C ASP A 774 -15.91 -20.15 -24.86
N THR A 775 -17.03 -19.71 -25.45
CA THR A 775 -17.05 -19.02 -26.75
C THR A 775 -16.27 -17.72 -26.73
N PHE A 776 -16.50 -16.85 -25.73
CA PHE A 776 -15.70 -15.63 -25.55
C PHE A 776 -14.22 -15.98 -25.39
N ALA A 777 -13.92 -16.95 -24.51
CA ALA A 777 -12.57 -17.36 -24.17
C ALA A 777 -11.78 -17.94 -25.35
N GLY A 778 -12.44 -18.68 -26.25
CA GLY A 778 -11.86 -19.19 -27.48
C GLY A 778 -11.55 -18.07 -28.48
N LEU A 779 -12.53 -17.19 -28.72
CA LEU A 779 -12.40 -16.10 -29.70
C LEU A 779 -11.38 -15.04 -29.26
N ALA A 780 -11.42 -14.61 -28.00
CA ALA A 780 -10.49 -13.62 -27.46
C ALA A 780 -9.04 -14.15 -27.49
N HIS A 781 -8.82 -15.41 -27.10
CA HIS A 781 -7.49 -16.01 -27.07
C HIS A 781 -6.92 -16.26 -28.48
N LEU A 782 -7.70 -16.89 -29.36
CA LEU A 782 -7.30 -17.21 -30.73
C LEU A 782 -6.80 -15.97 -31.46
N PHE A 783 -7.44 -14.84 -31.19
CA PHE A 783 -7.20 -13.60 -31.88
C PHE A 783 -6.08 -12.77 -31.29
N ALA A 784 -6.04 -12.61 -29.95
CA ALA A 784 -4.97 -11.89 -29.28
C ALA A 784 -3.58 -12.53 -29.52
N THR A 785 -3.56 -13.83 -29.84
CA THR A 785 -2.34 -14.60 -30.11
C THR A 785 -2.13 -14.94 -31.60
N SER A 786 -3.04 -14.52 -32.48
CA SER A 786 -2.94 -14.79 -33.92
C SER A 786 -1.76 -14.04 -34.53
N LYS A 787 -0.91 -14.75 -35.28
CA LYS A 787 0.18 -14.14 -36.08
C LYS A 787 -0.35 -13.21 -37.19
N LEU A 788 -1.59 -13.41 -37.62
CA LEU A 788 -2.22 -12.58 -38.65
C LEU A 788 -2.79 -11.27 -38.05
N GLY A 789 -2.95 -11.20 -36.73
CA GLY A 789 -3.41 -10.03 -36.02
C GLY A 789 -4.90 -9.73 -36.19
N VAL A 790 -5.30 -8.63 -35.53
CA VAL A 790 -6.70 -8.24 -35.33
C VAL A 790 -7.41 -7.91 -36.65
N ASP A 791 -6.70 -7.16 -37.49
CA ASP A 791 -7.24 -6.64 -38.75
C ASP A 791 -7.48 -7.74 -39.78
N ALA A 792 -6.62 -8.78 -39.82
CA ALA A 792 -6.81 -9.90 -40.74
C ALA A 792 -8.05 -10.72 -40.38
N ALA A 793 -8.29 -10.96 -39.09
CA ALA A 793 -9.47 -11.70 -38.66
C ALA A 793 -10.77 -10.91 -38.91
N ALA A 794 -10.74 -9.57 -38.85
CA ALA A 794 -11.85 -8.73 -39.30
C ALA A 794 -12.15 -8.88 -40.80
N VAL A 795 -11.10 -8.95 -41.63
CA VAL A 795 -11.24 -9.20 -43.08
C VAL A 795 -11.84 -10.58 -43.34
N VAL A 796 -11.35 -11.62 -42.64
CA VAL A 796 -11.90 -12.98 -42.73
C VAL A 796 -13.37 -12.98 -42.32
N ALA A 797 -13.72 -12.39 -41.17
CA ALA A 797 -15.10 -12.26 -40.70
C ALA A 797 -16.02 -11.61 -41.75
N LYS A 798 -15.55 -10.55 -42.41
CA LYS A 798 -16.31 -9.89 -43.49
C LYS A 798 -16.51 -10.78 -44.72
N HIS A 799 -15.49 -11.57 -45.10
CA HIS A 799 -15.62 -12.54 -46.19
C HIS A 799 -16.61 -13.65 -45.84
N MET A 800 -16.60 -14.10 -44.58
CA MET A 800 -17.53 -15.08 -44.07
C MET A 800 -18.96 -14.54 -43.98
N ALA A 801 -19.13 -13.27 -43.61
CA ALA A 801 -20.43 -12.59 -43.60
C ALA A 801 -21.05 -12.49 -45.00
N ALA A 802 -20.22 -12.40 -46.04
CA ALA A 802 -20.69 -12.27 -47.43
C ALA A 802 -21.20 -13.60 -48.03
N ASP A 803 -20.79 -14.75 -47.46
CA ASP A 803 -21.19 -16.08 -47.93
C ASP A 803 -21.33 -17.05 -46.73
N PRO A 804 -22.28 -16.83 -45.82
CA PRO A 804 -22.36 -17.52 -44.54
C PRO A 804 -22.56 -19.04 -44.69
N ASP A 805 -23.31 -19.48 -45.72
CA ASP A 805 -23.59 -20.89 -45.96
C ASP A 805 -22.34 -21.67 -46.36
N LYS A 806 -21.49 -21.08 -47.23
CA LYS A 806 -20.23 -21.68 -47.66
C LYS A 806 -19.27 -21.97 -46.51
N PHE A 807 -19.29 -21.13 -45.48
CA PHE A 807 -18.42 -21.25 -44.32
C PHE A 807 -19.10 -21.87 -43.10
N GLY A 808 -20.33 -22.36 -43.24
CA GLY A 808 -21.09 -22.97 -42.14
C GLY A 808 -21.38 -22.01 -40.99
N VAL A 809 -21.43 -20.69 -41.25
CA VAL A 809 -21.63 -19.66 -40.23
C VAL A 809 -23.01 -19.78 -39.60
N ALA A 810 -24.05 -20.05 -40.40
CA ALA A 810 -25.42 -20.14 -39.90
C ALA A 810 -25.58 -21.22 -38.81
N ASP A 811 -24.85 -22.33 -38.94
CA ASP A 811 -25.00 -23.52 -38.10
C ASP A 811 -24.02 -23.58 -36.90
N ASP A 812 -23.05 -22.67 -36.80
CA ASP A 812 -22.05 -22.63 -35.72
C ASP A 812 -22.09 -21.30 -34.95
N GLU A 813 -22.52 -21.32 -33.69
CA GLU A 813 -22.60 -20.13 -32.84
C GLU A 813 -21.26 -19.40 -32.63
N ARG A 814 -20.13 -20.11 -32.60
CA ARG A 814 -18.81 -19.47 -32.44
C ARG A 814 -18.45 -18.73 -33.70
N MET A 815 -18.77 -19.30 -34.86
CA MET A 815 -18.56 -18.65 -36.15
C MET A 815 -19.49 -17.45 -36.33
N ARG A 816 -20.76 -17.52 -35.90
CA ARG A 816 -21.65 -16.34 -35.88
C ARG A 816 -21.09 -15.23 -35.01
N ALA A 817 -20.71 -15.54 -33.77
CA ALA A 817 -20.14 -14.57 -32.85
C ALA A 817 -18.83 -13.96 -33.38
N PHE A 818 -17.96 -14.78 -33.97
CA PHE A 818 -16.73 -14.32 -34.62
C PHE A 818 -17.02 -13.37 -35.79
N VAL A 819 -17.95 -13.73 -36.68
CA VAL A 819 -18.32 -12.91 -37.83
C VAL A 819 -18.92 -11.58 -37.38
N ALA A 820 -19.87 -11.61 -36.43
CA ALA A 820 -20.50 -10.40 -35.89
C ALA A 820 -19.46 -9.47 -35.23
N ALA A 821 -18.58 -10.02 -34.38
CA ALA A 821 -17.53 -9.27 -33.72
C ALA A 821 -16.53 -8.66 -34.73
N GLY A 822 -16.12 -9.42 -35.74
CA GLY A 822 -15.19 -8.95 -36.76
C GLY A 822 -15.78 -7.85 -37.65
N VAL A 823 -17.06 -7.94 -38.00
CA VAL A 823 -17.78 -6.88 -38.73
C VAL A 823 -17.91 -5.62 -37.88
N GLU A 824 -18.28 -5.77 -36.61
CA GLU A 824 -18.39 -4.63 -35.70
C GLU A 824 -17.03 -3.93 -35.49
N TYR A 825 -15.97 -4.70 -35.29
CA TYR A 825 -14.62 -4.17 -35.17
C TYR A 825 -14.17 -3.46 -36.45
N ASP A 826 -14.40 -4.05 -37.64
CA ASP A 826 -14.07 -3.43 -38.94
C ASP A 826 -14.72 -2.05 -39.09
N GLY A 827 -15.95 -1.90 -38.59
CA GLY A 827 -16.67 -0.61 -38.59
C GLY A 827 -16.13 0.43 -37.62
N LYS A 828 -15.40 0.02 -36.57
CA LYS A 828 -14.90 0.91 -35.49
C LYS A 828 -13.40 1.18 -35.56
N LYS A 829 -12.62 0.30 -36.21
CA LYS A 829 -11.14 0.37 -36.18
C LYS A 829 -10.56 1.68 -36.71
N GLY A 830 -11.27 2.37 -37.62
CA GLY A 830 -10.86 3.65 -38.18
C GLY A 830 -11.02 4.84 -37.22
N SER A 831 -11.79 4.70 -36.14
CA SER A 831 -12.04 5.76 -35.15
C SER A 831 -11.38 5.49 -33.80
N LEU A 832 -10.45 4.54 -33.73
CA LEU A 832 -9.71 4.26 -32.50
C LEU A 832 -8.80 5.45 -32.14
N PRO A 833 -8.60 5.73 -30.83
CA PRO A 833 -7.64 6.72 -30.38
C PRO A 833 -6.27 6.48 -31.00
N LYS A 834 -5.60 7.57 -31.39
CA LYS A 834 -4.21 7.53 -31.86
C LYS A 834 -3.26 7.86 -30.73
N PHE A 835 -2.05 7.34 -30.81
CA PHE A 835 -1.04 7.61 -29.80
C PHE A 835 -0.66 9.09 -29.79
N ASN A 836 -1.04 9.76 -28.70
CA ASN A 836 -0.67 11.14 -28.38
C ASN A 836 0.10 11.13 -27.05
N PRO A 837 1.44 11.06 -27.06
CA PRO A 837 2.21 10.97 -25.83
C PRO A 837 2.13 12.25 -25.01
N ALA A 838 2.16 12.11 -23.69
CA ALA A 838 2.34 13.21 -22.76
C ALA A 838 3.63 13.97 -23.07
N SER A 839 3.64 15.28 -22.82
CA SER A 839 4.91 16.02 -22.79
C SER A 839 5.82 15.47 -21.70
N GLN A 840 7.13 15.61 -21.87
CA GLN A 840 8.12 15.21 -20.87
C GLN A 840 7.80 15.78 -19.48
N GLU A 841 7.50 17.09 -19.41
CA GLU A 841 7.11 17.77 -18.19
C GLU A 841 5.85 17.15 -17.56
N LYS A 842 4.78 16.94 -18.36
CA LYS A 842 3.54 16.34 -17.87
C LYS A 842 3.72 14.89 -17.41
N LEU A 843 4.61 14.11 -18.04
CA LEU A 843 4.89 12.75 -17.64
C LEU A 843 5.65 12.70 -16.30
N PHE A 844 6.76 13.45 -16.20
CA PHE A 844 7.61 13.39 -15.01
C PHE A 844 7.00 14.09 -13.80
N ALA A 845 6.11 15.07 -14.00
CA ALA A 845 5.32 15.67 -12.92
C ALA A 845 4.40 14.66 -12.20
N ARG A 846 4.13 13.48 -12.78
CA ARG A 846 3.36 12.40 -12.13
C ARG A 846 4.18 11.68 -11.05
N PHE A 847 5.51 11.73 -11.13
CA PHE A 847 6.39 11.06 -10.19
C PHE A 847 6.84 12.03 -9.09
N VAL A 848 6.27 11.87 -7.89
CA VAL A 848 6.68 12.62 -6.70
C VAL A 848 7.92 12.04 -6.01
N ASP A 849 8.40 10.89 -6.46
CA ASP A 849 9.58 10.18 -5.96
C ASP A 849 10.51 9.85 -7.14
N TYR A 850 11.84 9.89 -6.93
CA TYR A 850 12.83 9.56 -7.96
C TYR A 850 13.21 8.06 -7.91
N PRO A 851 13.62 7.47 -9.05
CA PRO A 851 14.15 6.10 -9.05
C PRO A 851 15.51 6.04 -8.34
N LEU A 852 15.82 4.90 -7.71
CA LEU A 852 17.00 4.72 -6.84
C LEU A 852 18.33 5.14 -7.49
N HIS A 853 18.53 4.90 -8.78
CA HIS A 853 19.77 5.25 -9.47
C HIS A 853 20.03 6.77 -9.52
N ILE A 854 18.99 7.60 -9.51
CA ILE A 854 19.14 9.06 -9.43
C ILE A 854 19.60 9.46 -8.03
N HIS A 855 19.02 8.85 -6.99
CA HIS A 855 19.47 9.05 -5.62
C HIS A 855 20.96 8.67 -5.44
N GLN A 856 21.38 7.56 -6.06
CA GLN A 856 22.78 7.10 -6.04
C GLN A 856 23.73 8.09 -6.73
N ALA A 857 23.34 8.60 -7.91
CA ALA A 857 24.13 9.59 -8.65
C ALA A 857 24.30 10.89 -7.84
N VAL A 858 23.20 11.42 -7.29
CA VAL A 858 23.23 12.63 -6.45
C VAL A 858 24.09 12.43 -5.20
N TYR A 859 23.97 11.28 -4.53
CA TYR A 859 24.81 10.98 -3.36
C TYR A 859 26.29 10.94 -3.71
N ALA A 860 26.66 10.20 -4.76
CA ALA A 860 28.05 10.09 -5.21
C ALA A 860 28.64 11.45 -5.56
N ARG A 861 27.88 12.29 -6.26
CA ARG A 861 28.29 13.65 -6.63
C ARG A 861 28.44 14.57 -5.43
N ALA A 862 27.49 14.54 -4.48
CA ALA A 862 27.56 15.34 -3.26
C ALA A 862 28.75 14.94 -2.38
N LYS A 863 29.02 13.63 -2.28
CA LYS A 863 30.18 13.10 -1.56
C LYS A 863 31.50 13.59 -2.19
N ALA A 864 31.66 13.44 -3.51
CA ALA A 864 32.84 13.92 -4.23
C ALA A 864 33.06 15.43 -4.03
N PHE A 865 31.99 16.24 -4.17
CA PHE A 865 32.06 17.68 -3.93
C PHE A 865 32.53 18.02 -2.51
N ALA A 866 32.03 17.30 -1.51
CA ALA A 866 32.40 17.49 -0.10
C ALA A 866 33.85 17.09 0.22
N GLU A 867 34.43 16.17 -0.56
CA GLU A 867 35.82 15.72 -0.43
C GLU A 867 36.80 16.65 -1.17
N GLU A 868 36.40 17.18 -2.33
CA GLU A 868 37.24 18.02 -3.19
C GLU A 868 37.33 19.49 -2.72
N THR A 869 36.33 19.99 -2.00
CA THR A 869 36.28 21.41 -1.61
C THR A 869 36.87 21.64 -0.22
N PRO A 870 38.08 22.21 -0.08
CA PRO A 870 38.64 22.49 1.24
C PRO A 870 37.80 23.54 1.98
N ALA A 871 37.51 23.28 3.26
CA ALA A 871 36.61 24.08 4.11
C ALA A 871 36.93 25.59 4.22
N LYS A 872 38.11 26.04 3.76
CA LYS A 872 38.51 27.46 3.74
C LYS A 872 37.94 28.24 2.56
N THR A 873 37.56 27.59 1.45
CA THR A 873 37.17 28.29 0.21
C THR A 873 35.68 28.67 0.17
N LEU A 874 34.83 27.97 0.92
CA LEU A 874 33.36 28.10 0.86
C LEU A 874 32.78 29.28 1.66
N ARG A 875 33.58 30.01 2.45
CA ARG A 875 33.07 31.17 3.22
C ARG A 875 32.81 32.42 2.37
N HIS A 876 33.21 32.43 1.10
CA HIS A 876 33.16 33.63 0.24
C HIS A 876 32.43 33.47 -1.10
N THR A 877 31.88 32.30 -1.41
CA THR A 877 31.11 32.08 -2.64
C THR A 877 29.61 32.13 -2.33
N THR A 878 29.06 33.35 -2.26
CA THR A 878 27.65 33.54 -2.60
C THR A 878 27.47 33.12 -4.06
N PRO A 879 26.48 32.29 -4.42
CA PRO A 879 26.22 31.99 -5.82
C PRO A 879 25.92 33.31 -6.54
N ARG A 880 26.71 33.65 -7.58
CA ARG A 880 26.30 34.70 -8.50
C ARG A 880 25.11 34.14 -9.29
N ARG A 881 23.98 34.82 -9.13
CA ARG A 881 22.69 34.61 -9.80
C ARG A 881 22.83 34.46 -11.31
#